data_AF-A0A8H5JJM3-F1
#
_entry.id   AF-A0A8H5JJM3-F1
#
_cell.length_a   1.000
_cell.length_b   1.000
_cell.length_c   1.000
_cell.angle_alpha   90.00
_cell.angle_beta   90.00
_cell.angle_gamma   90.00
#
_symmetry.space_group_name_H-M   'P 1'
#
loop_
_entity.id
_entity.type
_entity.pdbx_description
1 polymer ?
#
loop_
_entity_poly.entity_id
_entity_poly.type
_entity_poly.pdbx_seq_one_letter_code
_entity_poly.pdbx_strand_id
1 'polypeptide(L)'
;MSSNSPCGTSNPGRSRRNPYGSLISPETSDETEPLVIVKSARYRTASPELRRLPLFRSSTRHVPPVFGKEIQETIYNEVHSVLRARKLETPDTIVDIQMREQPDDPETARPTILVITPWVFGKEEESLRVAAVEYITRMSTRLIREAGDNETQLHVEIIAPELSTRIYFDPVRNEPQLFQQWDNLRSMVNRRLNAHLSTRGRMTLIALLRYGLKPYSNNPITIYISVNYDSEEEHWQSVIDDIQSNMVKFGYPELPVHIEHNVGIHVADFDLLPPKGTREAILDKISAGNLRVDGDYKTKIDLGDPIGAARYVDKGNDKGNPLFGTFGCYIEIKKKGSSVWEKYGLTNYHVVRPAFTGFAFEVDNKDDTKIASPAARSNLHRVDNDGFKPLSVIPSASFECPPRIKHNFTIWAINDKISEVEKDQAQMLLQGTAQQQKAIIDGLDADKKDLVEEKVAKLAHFNKGLHTIGKLYAASGFKERTNDQGRLDWALVNINKSRVGSNQLPGKETWKKWDVRAPRRTYDQPLGQQTMSISCKPPTDMPRTLLGWKLGATTGATAGEFHEIRFQVNLADDRHLGVQTSTEIAFQSYDTRIGPFSSRGDSGSVVYDENGGIVGLLFRGQVLNTAVKPLIYITPIEHVFSSIKGAHREDEIEDIRVAEMT
;
A
#
# COMPACT_ATOMS: atom_id res chain seq x y z
N MET A 1 36.54 -59.80 30.23
CA MET A 1 36.13 -60.98 29.44
C MET A 1 34.98 -60.53 28.54
N SER A 2 34.96 -60.93 27.27
CA SER A 2 33.92 -60.59 26.29
C SER A 2 32.55 -61.18 26.71
N SER A 3 31.43 -60.49 26.52
CA SER A 3 30.47 -60.65 25.40
C SER A 3 29.18 -59.87 25.77
N ASN A 4 28.27 -59.45 24.88
CA ASN A 4 28.21 -59.49 23.41
C ASN A 4 27.42 -58.26 22.86
N SER A 5 27.12 -58.24 21.56
CA SER A 5 26.19 -57.34 20.83
C SER A 5 25.47 -58.19 19.75
N PRO A 6 24.61 -57.71 18.81
CA PRO A 6 24.26 -56.32 18.44
C PRO A 6 22.78 -56.07 17.97
N CYS A 7 22.61 -54.94 17.22
CA CYS A 7 21.48 -54.45 16.40
C CYS A 7 20.54 -53.46 17.12
N GLY A 8 20.24 -52.24 16.67
CA GLY A 8 20.16 -51.59 15.34
C GLY A 8 18.87 -50.73 15.39
N THR A 9 18.69 -49.54 14.80
CA THR A 9 19.35 -48.78 13.72
C THR A 9 19.24 -47.26 13.96
N SER A 10 20.20 -46.47 13.46
CA SER A 10 20.17 -45.00 13.46
C SER A 10 19.32 -44.42 12.32
N ASN A 11 18.58 -43.34 12.59
CA ASN A 11 17.86 -42.58 11.55
C ASN A 11 18.82 -41.75 10.68
N PRO A 12 18.60 -41.64 9.36
CA PRO A 12 19.42 -40.79 8.49
C PRO A 12 19.10 -39.30 8.68
N GLY A 13 20.12 -38.46 8.55
CA GLY A 13 20.01 -37.02 8.75
C GLY A 13 19.13 -36.33 7.71
N ARG A 14 18.20 -35.47 8.18
CA ARG A 14 17.47 -34.54 7.30
C ARG A 14 18.43 -33.46 6.79
N SER A 15 18.82 -33.58 5.52
CA SER A 15 19.49 -32.49 4.80
C SER A 15 18.61 -31.24 4.77
N ARG A 16 19.21 -30.07 5.02
CA ARG A 16 18.56 -28.76 4.91
C ARG A 16 18.39 -28.44 3.42
N ARG A 17 17.15 -28.38 2.92
CA ARG A 17 16.89 -27.82 1.58
C ARG A 17 17.17 -26.31 1.60
N ASN A 18 18.03 -25.86 0.70
CA ASN A 18 18.22 -24.45 0.38
C ASN A 18 16.95 -23.94 -0.36
N PRO A 19 16.30 -22.84 0.07
CA PRO A 19 15.09 -22.33 -0.57
C PRO A 19 15.35 -21.53 -1.86
N TYR A 20 16.62 -21.27 -2.21
CA TYR A 20 17.01 -20.63 -3.48
C TYR A 20 17.63 -21.68 -4.41
N GLY A 21 17.15 -21.72 -5.66
CA GLY A 21 17.50 -22.77 -6.61
C GLY A 21 19.00 -22.83 -6.90
N SER A 22 19.64 -23.95 -6.57
CA SER A 22 20.95 -24.29 -7.11
C SER A 22 20.80 -24.73 -8.56
N LEU A 23 21.61 -24.18 -9.47
CA LEU A 23 22.03 -24.96 -10.63
C LEU A 23 22.67 -26.25 -10.09
N ILE A 24 22.15 -27.40 -10.49
CA ILE A 24 22.65 -28.69 -10.03
C ILE A 24 24.01 -28.90 -10.72
N SER A 25 25.09 -28.90 -9.94
CA SER A 25 26.38 -29.40 -10.40
C SER A 25 26.26 -30.90 -10.70
N PRO A 26 26.77 -31.42 -11.82
CA PRO A 26 26.75 -32.86 -12.09
C PRO A 26 27.51 -33.61 -10.99
N GLU A 27 26.88 -34.63 -10.38
CA GLU A 27 27.54 -35.48 -9.38
C GLU A 27 28.51 -36.51 -10.01
N THR A 28 28.61 -36.56 -11.34
CA THR A 28 29.50 -37.45 -12.11
C THR A 28 30.17 -36.73 -13.27
N SER A 29 31.44 -37.04 -13.54
CA SER A 29 32.36 -36.27 -14.39
C SER A 29 32.19 -36.42 -15.92
N ASP A 30 31.06 -36.93 -16.40
CA ASP A 30 30.84 -37.22 -17.84
C ASP A 30 29.64 -36.46 -18.47
N GLU A 31 28.93 -35.61 -17.72
CA GLU A 31 27.92 -34.69 -18.29
C GLU A 31 28.51 -33.27 -18.43
N THR A 32 28.82 -32.87 -19.66
CA THR A 32 29.63 -31.68 -19.97
C THR A 32 28.85 -30.37 -20.14
N GLU A 33 27.52 -30.37 -19.98
CA GLU A 33 26.70 -29.15 -20.02
C GLU A 33 25.82 -29.00 -18.76
N PRO A 34 25.74 -27.80 -18.15
CA PRO A 34 24.84 -27.58 -17.03
C PRO A 34 23.37 -27.64 -17.49
N LEU A 35 22.54 -28.36 -16.73
CA LEU A 35 21.09 -28.42 -16.93
C LEU A 35 20.47 -27.01 -16.86
N VAL A 36 20.05 -26.48 -18.00
CA VAL A 36 19.32 -25.21 -18.07
C VAL A 36 17.84 -25.44 -17.82
N ILE A 37 17.35 -24.87 -16.71
CA ILE A 37 15.94 -24.93 -16.32
C ILE A 37 15.23 -23.71 -16.89
N VAL A 38 14.28 -23.92 -17.81
CA VAL A 38 13.42 -22.84 -18.33
C VAL A 38 12.01 -23.01 -17.78
N LYS A 39 11.43 -21.92 -17.30
CA LYS A 39 10.06 -21.85 -16.79
C LYS A 39 9.26 -20.82 -17.59
N SER A 40 7.99 -21.14 -17.84
CA SER A 40 7.08 -20.29 -18.61
C SER A 40 5.78 -20.05 -17.84
N ALA A 41 5.20 -18.87 -18.04
CA ALA A 41 4.02 -18.39 -17.36
C ALA A 41 3.28 -17.34 -18.19
N ARG A 42 2.14 -16.87 -17.67
CA ARG A 42 1.38 -15.76 -18.26
C ARG A 42 2.28 -14.52 -18.37
N TYR A 43 2.49 -14.03 -19.60
CA TYR A 43 3.32 -12.86 -19.95
C TYR A 43 4.84 -12.97 -19.71
N ARG A 44 5.41 -14.12 -19.31
CA ARG A 44 6.88 -14.28 -19.23
C ARG A 44 7.42 -15.70 -19.31
N THR A 45 8.68 -15.80 -19.74
CA THR A 45 9.48 -17.04 -19.77
C THR A 45 10.88 -16.71 -19.24
N ALA A 46 11.41 -17.51 -18.31
CA ALA A 46 12.63 -17.19 -17.57
C ALA A 46 13.49 -18.41 -17.24
N SER A 47 14.77 -18.16 -16.92
CA SER A 47 15.77 -19.13 -16.49
C SER A 47 16.69 -18.49 -15.43
N PRO A 48 17.10 -19.22 -14.36
CA PRO A 48 16.67 -20.57 -14.00
C PRO A 48 15.27 -20.63 -13.35
N GLU A 49 14.72 -19.49 -12.92
CA GLU A 49 13.45 -19.42 -12.19
C GLU A 49 12.60 -18.18 -12.55
N LEU A 50 11.28 -18.30 -12.35
CA LEU A 50 10.35 -17.18 -12.41
C LEU A 50 10.42 -16.40 -11.09
N ARG A 51 11.42 -15.52 -10.97
CA ARG A 51 11.60 -14.64 -9.81
C ARG A 51 10.33 -13.82 -9.53
N ARG A 52 9.90 -13.71 -8.26
CA ARG A 52 8.64 -13.03 -7.90
C ARG A 52 8.64 -11.56 -8.33
N LEU A 53 7.55 -11.13 -8.97
CA LEU A 53 7.32 -9.75 -9.40
C LEU A 53 6.66 -8.92 -8.28
N PRO A 54 6.75 -7.57 -8.31
CA PRO A 54 7.50 -6.75 -9.28
C PRO A 54 9.02 -6.82 -9.09
N LEU A 55 9.78 -6.63 -10.18
CA LEU A 55 11.25 -6.57 -10.19
C LEU A 55 11.72 -5.30 -10.87
N PHE A 56 12.53 -4.52 -10.16
CA PHE A 56 13.05 -3.22 -10.58
C PHE A 56 14.53 -3.30 -10.94
N ARG A 57 15.02 -2.32 -11.70
CA ARG A 57 16.46 -2.09 -11.90
C ARG A 57 17.07 -1.64 -10.57
N SER A 58 18.13 -2.31 -10.13
CA SER A 58 18.85 -1.89 -8.92
C SER A 58 19.47 -0.52 -9.09
N SER A 59 19.34 0.32 -8.07
CA SER A 59 20.03 1.61 -7.97
C SER A 59 21.37 1.52 -7.22
N THR A 60 21.62 0.41 -6.52
CA THR A 60 22.79 0.24 -5.63
C THR A 60 23.74 -0.86 -6.10
N ARG A 61 23.22 -1.90 -6.77
CA ARG A 61 24.00 -3.03 -7.28
C ARG A 61 24.29 -2.84 -8.76
N HIS A 62 25.56 -2.98 -9.12
CA HIS A 62 26.05 -2.82 -10.48
C HIS A 62 26.21 -4.18 -11.16
N VAL A 63 26.09 -4.23 -12.49
CA VAL A 63 26.34 -5.45 -13.27
C VAL A 63 27.82 -5.86 -13.05
N PRO A 64 28.13 -7.15 -12.80
CA PRO A 64 29.51 -7.58 -12.54
C PRO A 64 30.50 -7.19 -13.66
N PRO A 65 31.77 -6.86 -13.35
CA PRO A 65 32.75 -6.43 -14.35
C PRO A 65 33.02 -7.42 -15.49
N VAL A 66 32.73 -8.71 -15.31
CA VAL A 66 32.82 -9.73 -16.37
C VAL A 66 31.90 -9.43 -17.56
N PHE A 67 30.80 -8.71 -17.35
CA PHE A 67 30.02 -8.13 -18.44
C PHE A 67 30.72 -6.87 -18.98
N GLY A 68 31.96 -7.02 -19.44
CA GLY A 68 32.68 -5.98 -20.16
C GLY A 68 31.97 -5.63 -21.47
N LYS A 69 32.33 -4.48 -22.07
CA LYS A 69 31.69 -3.94 -23.28
C LYS A 69 31.55 -4.99 -24.40
N GLU A 70 32.62 -5.71 -24.71
CA GLU A 70 32.65 -6.73 -25.78
C GLU A 70 31.70 -7.91 -25.51
N ILE A 71 31.57 -8.32 -24.24
CA ILE A 71 30.68 -9.41 -23.83
C ILE A 71 29.22 -8.94 -23.88
N GLN A 72 28.92 -7.71 -23.43
CA GLN A 72 27.58 -7.13 -23.58
C GLN A 72 27.18 -6.99 -25.05
N GLU A 73 28.06 -6.48 -25.91
CA GLU A 73 27.83 -6.36 -27.36
C GLU A 73 27.62 -7.72 -28.03
N THR A 74 28.39 -8.74 -27.64
CA THR A 74 28.23 -10.12 -28.14
C THR A 74 26.89 -10.71 -27.72
N ILE A 75 26.53 -10.63 -26.43
CA ILE A 75 25.25 -11.10 -25.90
C ILE A 75 24.09 -10.39 -26.60
N TYR A 76 24.15 -9.07 -26.75
CA TYR A 76 23.12 -8.27 -27.42
C TYR A 76 22.89 -8.74 -28.85
N ASN A 77 23.96 -8.88 -29.65
CA ASN A 77 23.88 -9.33 -31.04
C ASN A 77 23.31 -10.76 -31.17
N GLU A 78 23.74 -11.69 -30.31
CA GLU A 78 23.23 -13.06 -30.28
C GLU A 78 21.76 -13.13 -29.86
N VAL A 79 21.33 -12.35 -28.86
CA VAL A 79 19.92 -12.26 -28.46
C VAL A 79 19.06 -11.79 -29.63
N HIS A 80 19.43 -10.70 -30.31
CA HIS A 80 18.71 -10.24 -31.51
C HIS A 80 18.75 -11.25 -32.67
N SER A 81 19.85 -12.01 -32.84
CA SER A 81 19.92 -13.11 -33.82
C SER A 81 18.87 -14.20 -33.52
N VAL A 82 18.84 -14.66 -32.27
CA VAL A 82 17.94 -15.70 -31.75
C VAL A 82 16.47 -15.32 -31.85
N LEU A 83 16.13 -14.07 -31.50
CA LEU A 83 14.76 -13.57 -31.52
C LEU A 83 14.25 -13.42 -32.96
N ARG A 84 15.07 -12.92 -33.90
CA ARG A 84 14.72 -12.89 -35.34
C ARG A 84 14.52 -14.28 -35.93
N ALA A 85 15.44 -15.20 -35.67
CA ALA A 85 15.34 -16.59 -36.16
C ALA A 85 14.05 -17.30 -35.69
N ARG A 86 13.53 -16.92 -34.51
CA ARG A 86 12.31 -17.46 -33.91
C ARG A 86 11.07 -16.57 -34.10
N LYS A 87 11.16 -15.46 -34.86
CA LYS A 87 10.08 -14.48 -35.09
C LYS A 87 9.50 -13.88 -33.79
N LEU A 88 10.33 -13.73 -32.76
CA LEU A 88 9.99 -13.13 -31.45
C LEU A 88 10.39 -11.65 -31.34
N GLU A 89 11.18 -11.15 -32.29
CA GLU A 89 11.58 -9.74 -32.36
C GLU A 89 10.56 -8.89 -33.13
N THR A 90 10.34 -7.69 -32.61
CA THR A 90 9.47 -6.64 -33.15
C THR A 90 10.22 -5.29 -33.09
N PRO A 91 9.76 -4.23 -33.77
CA PRO A 91 10.34 -2.90 -33.62
C PRO A 91 10.30 -2.34 -32.19
N ASP A 92 9.38 -2.84 -31.35
CA ASP A 92 9.22 -2.44 -29.94
C ASP A 92 10.01 -3.34 -28.97
N THR A 93 10.81 -4.29 -29.48
CA THR A 93 11.60 -5.20 -28.65
C THR A 93 12.80 -4.48 -28.01
N ILE A 94 12.90 -4.56 -26.69
CA ILE A 94 14.01 -3.99 -25.90
C ILE A 94 14.84 -5.12 -25.33
N VAL A 95 16.17 -5.05 -25.48
CA VAL A 95 17.14 -5.95 -24.85
C VAL A 95 18.04 -5.11 -23.94
N ASP A 96 18.13 -5.46 -22.66
CA ASP A 96 18.96 -4.78 -21.65
C ASP A 96 19.67 -5.80 -20.75
N ILE A 97 20.85 -5.44 -20.22
CA ILE A 97 21.62 -6.24 -19.27
C ILE A 97 21.76 -5.42 -17.99
N GLN A 98 21.05 -5.83 -16.93
CA GLN A 98 20.92 -5.04 -15.72
C GLN A 98 20.78 -5.90 -14.46
N MET A 99 21.15 -5.34 -13.31
CA MET A 99 20.81 -5.93 -12.02
C MET A 99 19.34 -5.72 -11.74
N ARG A 100 18.58 -6.82 -11.51
CA ARG A 100 17.16 -6.76 -11.12
C ARG A 100 16.94 -7.24 -9.70
N GLU A 101 16.19 -6.48 -8.91
CA GLU A 101 15.90 -6.73 -7.49
C GLU A 101 14.41 -6.60 -7.18
N GLN A 102 13.97 -7.21 -6.07
CA GLN A 102 12.66 -6.97 -5.48
C GLN A 102 12.65 -5.59 -4.81
N PRO A 103 11.49 -4.90 -4.78
CA PRO A 103 11.38 -3.64 -4.06
C PRO A 103 11.79 -3.83 -2.60
N ASP A 104 12.58 -2.88 -2.10
CA ASP A 104 13.07 -2.82 -0.71
C ASP A 104 13.99 -3.99 -0.26
N ASP A 105 14.41 -4.91 -1.14
CA ASP A 105 15.36 -6.02 -0.83
C ASP A 105 16.52 -6.10 -1.87
N PRO A 106 17.57 -5.25 -1.74
CA PRO A 106 18.72 -5.23 -2.64
C PRO A 106 19.60 -6.49 -2.61
N GLU A 107 19.48 -7.35 -1.59
CA GLU A 107 20.19 -8.63 -1.54
C GLU A 107 19.61 -9.65 -2.53
N THR A 108 18.38 -9.41 -3.02
CA THR A 108 17.81 -10.17 -4.14
C THR A 108 18.37 -9.77 -5.50
N ALA A 109 19.20 -8.72 -5.63
CA ALA A 109 19.70 -8.25 -6.92
C ALA A 109 20.48 -9.35 -7.67
N ARG A 110 20.10 -9.63 -8.92
CA ARG A 110 20.81 -10.59 -9.80
C ARG A 110 21.04 -10.00 -11.20
N PRO A 111 22.18 -10.27 -11.86
CA PRO A 111 22.42 -9.84 -13.23
C PRO A 111 21.44 -10.58 -14.14
N THR A 112 20.70 -9.83 -14.94
CA THR A 112 19.60 -10.34 -15.76
C THR A 112 19.74 -9.81 -17.17
N ILE A 113 19.76 -10.71 -18.16
CA ILE A 113 19.44 -10.35 -19.55
C ILE A 113 17.92 -10.25 -19.63
N LEU A 114 17.43 -9.03 -19.80
CA LEU A 114 16.01 -8.74 -19.93
C LEU A 114 15.66 -8.47 -21.39
N VAL A 115 14.72 -9.24 -21.92
CA VAL A 115 14.07 -8.99 -23.20
C VAL A 115 12.62 -8.60 -22.93
N ILE A 116 12.23 -7.40 -23.32
CA ILE A 116 10.82 -6.97 -23.32
C ILE A 116 10.33 -7.03 -24.77
N THR A 117 9.29 -7.80 -25.04
CA THR A 117 8.74 -7.94 -26.40
C THR A 117 7.22 -8.18 -26.38
N PRO A 118 6.43 -7.64 -27.33
CA PRO A 118 4.99 -7.86 -27.40
C PRO A 118 4.60 -9.36 -27.33
N TRP A 119 3.62 -9.69 -26.49
CA TRP A 119 3.36 -11.07 -26.11
C TRP A 119 2.26 -11.73 -26.92
N VAL A 120 2.62 -12.74 -27.72
CA VAL A 120 1.67 -13.56 -28.48
C VAL A 120 1.36 -14.86 -27.74
N PHE A 121 0.07 -15.16 -27.59
CA PHE A 121 -0.43 -16.35 -26.90
C PHE A 121 -0.65 -17.51 -27.86
N GLY A 122 -0.02 -18.64 -27.55
CA GLY A 122 -0.14 -19.89 -28.27
C GLY A 122 0.97 -20.85 -27.88
N LYS A 123 0.76 -22.15 -28.13
CA LYS A 123 1.70 -23.21 -27.72
C LYS A 123 2.98 -23.21 -28.55
N GLU A 124 2.90 -22.79 -29.81
CA GLU A 124 4.06 -22.66 -30.70
C GLU A 124 4.94 -21.50 -30.25
N GLU A 125 4.35 -20.34 -30.00
CA GLU A 125 5.02 -19.13 -29.52
C GLU A 125 5.63 -19.31 -28.13
N GLU A 126 4.96 -20.06 -27.25
CA GLU A 126 5.55 -20.49 -25.97
C GLU A 126 6.77 -21.39 -26.16
N SER A 127 6.67 -22.40 -27.03
CA SER A 127 7.79 -23.31 -27.34
C SER A 127 8.98 -22.54 -27.94
N LEU A 128 8.72 -21.56 -28.80
CA LEU A 128 9.72 -20.66 -29.38
C LEU A 128 10.41 -19.80 -28.31
N ARG A 129 9.65 -19.24 -27.35
CA ARG A 129 10.21 -18.47 -26.22
C ARG A 129 11.05 -19.33 -25.28
N VAL A 130 10.58 -20.54 -24.95
CA VAL A 130 11.34 -21.50 -24.13
C VAL A 130 12.68 -21.82 -24.81
N ALA A 131 12.66 -22.17 -26.10
CA ALA A 131 13.87 -22.45 -26.88
C ALA A 131 14.76 -21.22 -27.12
N ALA A 132 14.24 -19.99 -26.96
CA ALA A 132 15.04 -18.77 -26.99
C ALA A 132 15.75 -18.53 -25.65
N VAL A 133 15.02 -18.59 -24.53
CA VAL A 133 15.58 -18.46 -23.18
C VAL A 133 16.63 -19.52 -22.90
N GLU A 134 16.41 -20.76 -23.33
CA GLU A 134 17.40 -21.83 -23.16
C GLU A 134 18.70 -21.51 -23.89
N TYR A 135 18.62 -21.16 -25.19
CA TYR A 135 19.80 -20.82 -25.99
C TYR A 135 20.55 -19.61 -25.42
N ILE A 136 19.84 -18.52 -25.10
CA ILE A 136 20.44 -17.30 -24.54
C ILE A 136 21.14 -17.63 -23.22
N THR A 137 20.50 -18.42 -22.33
CA THR A 137 21.13 -18.88 -21.09
C THR A 137 22.44 -19.65 -21.36
N ARG A 138 22.39 -20.70 -22.19
CA ARG A 138 23.56 -21.54 -22.52
C ARG A 138 24.70 -20.71 -23.09
N MET A 139 24.41 -19.88 -24.08
CA MET A 139 25.38 -19.03 -24.78
C MET A 139 26.00 -17.99 -23.83
N SER A 140 25.19 -17.23 -23.09
CA SER A 140 25.70 -16.18 -22.20
C SER A 140 26.43 -16.74 -20.98
N THR A 141 25.96 -17.84 -20.38
CA THR A 141 26.70 -18.52 -19.32
C THR A 141 28.05 -19.05 -19.82
N ARG A 142 28.14 -19.56 -21.06
CA ARG A 142 29.42 -19.97 -21.64
C ARG A 142 30.38 -18.78 -21.78
N LEU A 143 29.94 -17.66 -22.36
CA LEU A 143 30.77 -16.45 -22.53
C LEU A 143 31.31 -15.92 -21.19
N ILE A 144 30.48 -15.90 -20.13
CA ILE A 144 30.86 -15.44 -18.79
C ILE A 144 31.93 -16.35 -18.18
N ARG A 145 31.82 -17.67 -18.37
CA ARG A 145 32.81 -18.66 -17.91
C ARG A 145 34.12 -18.58 -18.71
N GLU A 146 34.04 -18.40 -20.02
CA GLU A 146 35.21 -18.18 -20.90
C GLU A 146 35.95 -16.88 -20.53
N ALA A 147 35.23 -15.87 -20.03
CA ALA A 147 35.78 -14.64 -19.47
C ALA A 147 36.29 -14.77 -18.01
N GLY A 148 36.23 -15.97 -17.42
CA GLY A 148 36.84 -16.31 -16.12
C GLY A 148 35.91 -16.28 -14.90
N ASP A 149 34.62 -16.00 -15.06
CA ASP A 149 33.66 -15.99 -13.95
C ASP A 149 32.80 -17.28 -13.94
N ASN A 150 32.95 -18.07 -12.89
CA ASN A 150 32.16 -19.28 -12.66
C ASN A 150 31.14 -19.15 -11.51
N GLU A 151 31.11 -18.00 -10.82
CA GLU A 151 30.28 -17.75 -9.64
C GLU A 151 29.00 -16.97 -9.97
N THR A 152 29.04 -16.12 -11.00
CA THR A 152 27.90 -15.28 -11.41
C THR A 152 26.70 -16.12 -11.87
N GLN A 153 25.62 -16.06 -11.09
CA GLN A 153 24.31 -16.63 -11.43
C GLN A 153 23.50 -15.68 -12.31
N LEU A 154 23.78 -15.73 -13.61
CA LEU A 154 23.01 -15.03 -14.64
C LEU A 154 21.54 -15.49 -14.66
N HIS A 155 20.63 -14.53 -14.77
CA HIS A 155 19.22 -14.76 -15.12
C HIS A 155 18.94 -14.32 -16.56
N VAL A 156 17.97 -14.97 -17.20
CA VAL A 156 17.45 -14.59 -18.51
C VAL A 156 15.93 -14.53 -18.41
N GLU A 157 15.33 -13.42 -18.82
CA GLU A 157 13.88 -13.21 -18.83
C GLU A 157 13.44 -12.66 -20.20
N ILE A 158 12.48 -13.33 -20.85
CA ILE A 158 11.65 -12.72 -21.92
C ILE A 158 10.29 -12.40 -21.29
N ILE A 159 9.89 -11.12 -21.29
CA ILE A 159 8.66 -10.65 -20.67
C ILE A 159 7.81 -9.80 -21.62
N ALA A 160 6.51 -9.74 -21.35
CA ALA A 160 5.59 -8.81 -21.99
C ALA A 160 5.75 -7.39 -21.43
N PRO A 161 5.48 -6.33 -22.21
CA PRO A 161 5.48 -4.95 -21.73
C PRO A 161 4.54 -4.73 -20.53
N GLU A 162 3.46 -5.49 -20.40
CA GLU A 162 2.51 -5.47 -19.28
C GLU A 162 3.17 -5.70 -17.91
N LEU A 163 4.35 -6.33 -17.84
CA LEU A 163 5.06 -6.63 -16.59
C LEU A 163 6.17 -5.63 -16.22
N SER A 164 6.51 -4.70 -17.12
CA SER A 164 7.62 -3.74 -16.96
C SER A 164 7.26 -2.29 -17.28
N THR A 165 6.31 -2.08 -18.19
CA THR A 165 5.85 -0.77 -18.63
C THR A 165 4.71 -0.30 -17.75
N ARG A 166 4.58 1.02 -17.58
CA ARG A 166 3.55 1.65 -16.75
C ARG A 166 2.14 1.25 -17.19
N ILE A 167 1.42 0.59 -16.30
CA ILE A 167 -0.01 0.32 -16.45
C ILE A 167 -0.84 1.58 -16.18
N TYR A 168 -1.86 1.77 -17.00
CA TYR A 168 -2.91 2.77 -16.86
C TYR A 168 -4.22 2.07 -16.58
N PHE A 169 -4.97 2.59 -15.62
CA PHE A 169 -6.33 2.15 -15.37
C PHE A 169 -7.26 3.32 -15.03
N ASP A 170 -8.54 3.11 -15.36
CA ASP A 170 -9.65 4.06 -15.16
C ASP A 170 -10.97 3.31 -14.89
N PRO A 171 -12.01 3.97 -14.32
CA PRO A 171 -13.29 3.35 -14.05
C PRO A 171 -13.98 2.85 -15.32
N VAL A 172 -14.71 1.75 -15.18
CA VAL A 172 -15.72 1.37 -16.17
C VAL A 172 -16.91 2.31 -16.01
N ARG A 173 -17.45 2.80 -17.13
CA ARG A 173 -18.54 3.78 -17.22
C ARG A 173 -19.50 3.36 -18.33
N ASN A 174 -20.79 3.66 -18.17
CA ASN A 174 -21.83 3.48 -19.19
C ASN A 174 -22.07 2.02 -19.64
N GLU A 175 -21.83 1.02 -18.78
CA GLU A 175 -22.01 -0.41 -19.08
C GLU A 175 -23.14 -1.05 -18.24
N PRO A 176 -24.41 -0.63 -18.40
CA PRO A 176 -25.49 -1.01 -17.47
C PRO A 176 -25.76 -2.52 -17.41
N GLN A 177 -25.65 -3.23 -18.54
CA GLN A 177 -25.84 -4.68 -18.60
C GLN A 177 -24.73 -5.42 -17.82
N LEU A 178 -23.48 -5.00 -17.99
CA LEU A 178 -22.34 -5.56 -17.26
C LEU A 178 -22.44 -5.26 -15.76
N PHE A 179 -22.87 -4.05 -15.38
CA PHE A 179 -23.07 -3.68 -13.98
C PHE A 179 -24.17 -4.51 -13.30
N GLN A 180 -25.27 -4.81 -13.99
CA GLN A 180 -26.31 -5.71 -13.50
C GLN A 180 -25.82 -7.15 -13.28
N GLN A 181 -24.88 -7.62 -14.11
CA GLN A 181 -24.32 -8.98 -14.03
C GLN A 181 -23.09 -9.08 -13.10
N TRP A 182 -22.46 -7.96 -12.74
CA TRP A 182 -21.13 -7.92 -12.14
C TRP A 182 -21.02 -8.70 -10.82
N ASP A 183 -21.99 -8.63 -9.92
CA ASP A 183 -21.94 -9.40 -8.66
C ASP A 183 -21.91 -10.92 -8.91
N ASN A 184 -22.68 -11.40 -9.90
CA ASN A 184 -22.71 -12.82 -10.27
C ASN A 184 -21.41 -13.25 -10.96
N LEU A 185 -20.88 -12.40 -11.85
CA LEU A 185 -19.61 -12.61 -12.54
C LEU A 185 -18.44 -12.64 -11.55
N ARG A 186 -18.32 -11.63 -10.66
CA ARG A 186 -17.30 -11.56 -9.59
C ARG A 186 -17.35 -12.79 -8.68
N SER A 187 -18.56 -13.20 -8.29
CA SER A 187 -18.78 -14.41 -7.50
C SER A 187 -18.36 -15.69 -8.24
N MET A 188 -18.62 -15.77 -9.56
CA MET A 188 -18.12 -16.86 -10.40
C MET A 188 -16.59 -16.87 -10.48
N VAL A 189 -15.95 -15.73 -10.75
CA VAL A 189 -14.47 -15.60 -10.79
C VAL A 189 -13.87 -16.11 -9.48
N ASN A 190 -14.36 -15.66 -8.33
CA ASN A 190 -13.90 -16.13 -7.02
C ASN A 190 -14.08 -17.65 -6.82
N ARG A 191 -15.18 -18.25 -7.32
CA ARG A 191 -15.40 -19.71 -7.31
C ARG A 191 -14.44 -20.48 -8.24
N ARG A 192 -13.88 -19.85 -9.28
CA ARG A 192 -12.85 -20.46 -10.13
C ARG A 192 -11.47 -20.34 -9.49
N LEU A 193 -11.09 -19.16 -9.00
CA LEU A 193 -9.86 -18.97 -8.21
C LEU A 193 -9.74 -19.96 -7.04
N ASN A 194 -10.85 -20.25 -6.34
CA ASN A 194 -10.82 -21.22 -5.24
C ASN A 194 -10.83 -22.70 -5.67
N ALA A 195 -11.11 -23.01 -6.94
CA ALA A 195 -11.03 -24.37 -7.45
C ALA A 195 -9.57 -24.81 -7.65
N HIS A 196 -8.72 -23.93 -8.18
CA HIS A 196 -7.33 -24.23 -8.53
C HIS A 196 -6.36 -24.12 -7.35
N LEU A 197 -5.47 -25.10 -7.19
CA LEU A 197 -4.51 -25.13 -6.07
C LEU A 197 -3.55 -23.93 -6.06
N SER A 198 -3.21 -23.38 -7.23
CA SER A 198 -2.32 -22.23 -7.39
C SER A 198 -2.89 -20.92 -6.84
N THR A 199 -4.22 -20.75 -6.82
CA THR A 199 -4.91 -19.50 -6.47
C THR A 199 -5.87 -19.61 -5.28
N ARG A 200 -6.23 -20.83 -4.85
CA ARG A 200 -7.12 -21.09 -3.70
C ARG A 200 -6.64 -20.41 -2.43
N GLY A 201 -7.52 -19.63 -1.80
CA GLY A 201 -7.25 -18.91 -0.56
C GLY A 201 -6.27 -17.72 -0.67
N ARG A 202 -5.82 -17.37 -1.88
CA ARG A 202 -4.74 -16.39 -2.10
C ARG A 202 -5.19 -15.06 -2.69
N MET A 203 -6.43 -14.96 -3.17
CA MET A 203 -6.98 -13.72 -3.74
C MET A 203 -6.93 -12.56 -2.74
N THR A 204 -6.50 -11.40 -3.23
CA THR A 204 -6.39 -10.12 -2.50
C THR A 204 -7.34 -9.05 -3.05
N LEU A 205 -7.56 -9.03 -4.37
CA LEU A 205 -8.52 -8.15 -5.05
C LEU A 205 -9.14 -8.87 -6.27
N ILE A 206 -10.44 -8.68 -6.49
CA ILE A 206 -11.11 -8.86 -7.79
C ILE A 206 -11.81 -7.54 -8.12
N ALA A 207 -11.37 -6.92 -9.20
CA ALA A 207 -11.88 -5.65 -9.71
C ALA A 207 -12.23 -5.76 -11.21
N LEU A 208 -12.93 -4.75 -11.72
CA LEU A 208 -13.25 -4.61 -13.14
C LEU A 208 -12.86 -3.18 -13.53
N LEU A 209 -11.91 -3.05 -14.46
CA LEU A 209 -11.24 -1.79 -14.76
C LEU A 209 -11.10 -1.64 -16.27
N ARG A 210 -11.06 -0.41 -16.79
CA ARG A 210 -10.35 -0.19 -18.07
C ARG A 210 -8.87 -0.32 -17.75
N TYR A 211 -8.17 -1.33 -18.26
CA TYR A 211 -6.81 -1.68 -17.85
C TYR A 211 -5.91 -1.92 -19.07
N GLY A 212 -4.72 -1.31 -19.11
CA GLY A 212 -3.75 -1.56 -20.18
C GLY A 212 -2.61 -0.54 -20.23
N LEU A 213 -1.87 -0.56 -21.33
CA LEU A 213 -0.64 0.22 -21.52
C LEU A 213 -0.87 1.63 -22.11
N LYS A 214 -2.09 1.94 -22.57
CA LYS A 214 -2.36 3.20 -23.29
C LYS A 214 -2.79 4.31 -22.32
N PRO A 215 -2.09 5.45 -22.24
CA PRO A 215 -2.52 6.58 -21.43
C PRO A 215 -3.81 7.22 -21.99
N TYR A 216 -4.71 7.66 -21.11
CA TYR A 216 -5.89 8.48 -21.43
C TYR A 216 -6.80 7.95 -22.55
N SER A 217 -7.03 6.63 -22.62
CA SER A 217 -7.74 5.99 -23.74
C SER A 217 -8.68 4.86 -23.32
N ASN A 218 -9.47 4.36 -24.27
CA ASN A 218 -10.30 3.16 -24.12
C ASN A 218 -9.45 1.89 -24.03
N ASN A 219 -8.70 1.73 -22.94
CA ASN A 219 -8.18 0.43 -22.52
C ASN A 219 -9.36 -0.57 -22.35
N PRO A 220 -9.14 -1.86 -22.64
CA PRO A 220 -10.19 -2.88 -22.56
C PRO A 220 -10.73 -3.01 -21.14
N ILE A 221 -12.03 -3.25 -21.03
CA ILE A 221 -12.66 -3.63 -19.77
C ILE A 221 -12.13 -5.01 -19.39
N THR A 222 -11.39 -5.07 -18.29
CA THR A 222 -10.61 -6.24 -17.88
C THR A 222 -11.02 -6.64 -16.46
N ILE A 223 -11.20 -7.93 -16.24
CA ILE A 223 -11.30 -8.49 -14.88
C ILE A 223 -9.88 -8.53 -14.32
N TYR A 224 -9.58 -7.56 -13.47
CA TYR A 224 -8.32 -7.49 -12.76
C TYR A 224 -8.39 -8.35 -11.50
N ILE A 225 -7.41 -9.22 -11.31
CA ILE A 225 -7.29 -10.08 -10.13
C ILE A 225 -5.89 -9.88 -9.56
N SER A 226 -5.78 -9.79 -8.24
CA SER A 226 -4.51 -10.01 -7.56
C SER A 226 -4.58 -11.11 -6.53
N VAL A 227 -3.41 -11.69 -6.29
CA VAL A 227 -3.17 -12.79 -5.36
C VAL A 227 -1.93 -12.50 -4.50
N ASN A 228 -1.81 -13.16 -3.35
CA ASN A 228 -0.61 -13.07 -2.52
C ASN A 228 0.61 -13.75 -3.16
N TYR A 229 1.80 -13.47 -2.63
CA TYR A 229 3.09 -13.99 -3.13
C TYR A 229 3.29 -15.51 -2.98
N ASP A 230 2.35 -16.24 -2.37
CA ASP A 230 2.38 -17.70 -2.26
C ASP A 230 1.64 -18.38 -3.43
N SER A 231 1.16 -17.60 -4.40
CA SER A 231 0.45 -18.09 -5.58
C SER A 231 1.41 -18.55 -6.68
N GLU A 232 1.16 -19.74 -7.21
CA GLU A 232 1.99 -20.37 -8.25
C GLU A 232 1.61 -19.87 -9.64
N GLU A 233 2.44 -18.96 -10.16
CA GLU A 233 2.23 -18.26 -11.43
C GLU A 233 2.25 -19.17 -12.66
N GLU A 234 3.05 -20.24 -12.64
CA GLU A 234 3.18 -21.24 -13.71
C GLU A 234 1.82 -21.88 -14.11
N HIS A 235 0.82 -21.78 -13.24
CA HIS A 235 -0.51 -22.36 -13.45
C HIS A 235 -1.60 -21.32 -13.76
N TRP A 236 -1.31 -20.02 -13.75
CA TRP A 236 -2.33 -18.96 -13.92
C TRP A 236 -3.03 -18.99 -15.28
N GLN A 237 -2.38 -19.44 -16.36
CA GLN A 237 -3.04 -19.54 -17.67
C GLN A 237 -4.24 -20.50 -17.61
N SER A 238 -4.11 -21.66 -16.98
CA SER A 238 -5.23 -22.60 -16.82
C SER A 238 -6.38 -22.07 -15.96
N VAL A 239 -6.07 -21.17 -15.01
CA VAL A 239 -7.07 -20.47 -14.19
C VAL A 239 -7.82 -19.43 -15.03
N ILE A 240 -7.10 -18.69 -15.88
CA ILE A 240 -7.66 -17.73 -16.84
C ILE A 240 -8.57 -18.45 -17.84
N ASP A 241 -8.11 -19.55 -18.42
CA ASP A 241 -8.87 -20.35 -19.40
C ASP A 241 -10.16 -20.91 -18.79
N ASP A 242 -10.14 -21.41 -17.54
CA ASP A 242 -11.34 -21.86 -16.82
C ASP A 242 -12.29 -20.68 -16.54
N ILE A 243 -11.79 -19.51 -16.13
CA ILE A 243 -12.62 -18.30 -15.94
C ILE A 243 -13.29 -17.90 -17.26
N GLN A 244 -12.54 -17.78 -18.35
CA GLN A 244 -13.06 -17.36 -19.66
C GLN A 244 -14.04 -18.38 -20.25
N SER A 245 -13.73 -19.67 -20.15
CA SER A 245 -14.65 -20.74 -20.58
C SER A 245 -15.97 -20.71 -19.79
N ASN A 246 -15.95 -20.40 -18.50
CA ASN A 246 -17.17 -20.25 -17.71
C ASN A 246 -17.93 -18.95 -18.06
N MET A 247 -17.25 -17.85 -18.42
CA MET A 247 -17.93 -16.64 -18.90
C MET A 247 -18.78 -16.93 -20.14
N VAL A 248 -18.19 -17.55 -21.16
CA VAL A 248 -18.89 -17.97 -22.39
C VAL A 248 -20.04 -18.93 -22.06
N LYS A 249 -19.79 -19.95 -21.25
CA LYS A 249 -20.80 -20.96 -20.86
C LYS A 249 -22.04 -20.38 -20.17
N PHE A 250 -21.88 -19.32 -19.39
CA PHE A 250 -22.98 -18.68 -18.66
C PHE A 250 -23.54 -17.42 -19.36
N GLY A 251 -23.08 -17.11 -20.58
CA GLY A 251 -23.57 -15.97 -21.36
C GLY A 251 -23.14 -14.61 -20.83
N TYR A 252 -22.03 -14.54 -20.08
CA TYR A 252 -21.40 -13.28 -19.70
C TYR A 252 -20.57 -12.72 -20.87
N PRO A 253 -20.33 -11.40 -20.93
CA PRO A 253 -19.42 -10.80 -21.92
C PRO A 253 -18.02 -11.42 -21.86
N GLU A 254 -17.40 -11.61 -23.03
CA GLU A 254 -16.02 -12.06 -23.14
C GLU A 254 -15.06 -10.93 -22.72
N LEU A 255 -14.51 -11.03 -21.51
CA LEU A 255 -13.58 -10.05 -20.96
C LEU A 255 -12.16 -10.63 -20.85
N PRO A 256 -11.11 -9.82 -21.10
CA PRO A 256 -9.76 -10.13 -20.67
C PRO A 256 -9.69 -10.34 -19.15
N VAL A 257 -8.83 -11.26 -18.72
CA VAL A 257 -8.53 -11.54 -17.31
C VAL A 257 -7.04 -11.32 -17.08
N HIS A 258 -6.70 -10.54 -16.05
CA HIS A 258 -5.33 -10.31 -15.60
C HIS A 258 -5.15 -10.85 -14.19
N ILE A 259 -4.01 -11.48 -13.90
CA ILE A 259 -3.63 -11.97 -12.58
C ILE A 259 -2.23 -11.46 -12.26
N GLU A 260 -2.02 -10.87 -11.08
CA GLU A 260 -0.69 -10.48 -10.58
C GLU A 260 -0.49 -10.81 -9.09
N HIS A 261 0.78 -10.96 -8.68
CA HIS A 261 1.14 -10.97 -7.26
C HIS A 261 1.06 -9.54 -6.72
N ASN A 262 0.15 -9.31 -5.78
CA ASN A 262 -0.01 -8.01 -5.13
C ASN A 262 -0.81 -8.19 -3.83
N VAL A 263 -0.23 -7.77 -2.70
CA VAL A 263 -0.86 -7.88 -1.36
C VAL A 263 -1.51 -6.60 -0.89
N GLY A 264 -1.61 -5.56 -1.74
CA GLY A 264 -2.12 -4.26 -1.33
C GLY A 264 -1.16 -3.46 -0.44
N ILE A 265 -1.62 -2.33 0.08
CA ILE A 265 -0.79 -1.44 0.91
C ILE A 265 -0.73 -2.01 2.35
N HIS A 266 0.19 -2.96 2.57
CA HIS A 266 0.33 -3.71 3.83
C HIS A 266 1.66 -3.53 4.57
N VAL A 267 2.53 -2.62 4.14
CA VAL A 267 3.77 -2.32 4.89
C VAL A 267 3.42 -1.50 6.15
N ALA A 268 3.32 -2.23 7.25
CA ALA A 268 3.25 -1.72 8.61
C ALA A 268 4.64 -1.28 9.07
N ASP A 269 5.18 -0.23 8.45
CA ASP A 269 6.48 0.31 8.84
C ASP A 269 6.34 1.22 10.08
N PHE A 270 6.38 0.59 11.25
CA PHE A 270 6.40 1.28 12.55
C PHE A 270 7.85 1.62 12.92
N ASP A 271 8.17 2.91 12.83
CA ASP A 271 9.51 3.48 13.02
C ASP A 271 10.06 3.32 14.42
N LEU A 272 11.33 2.93 14.52
CA LEU A 272 12.06 2.82 15.77
C LEU A 272 12.34 4.20 16.41
N LEU A 273 12.77 4.16 17.67
CA LEU A 273 13.09 5.33 18.48
C LEU A 273 14.54 5.28 18.97
N PRO A 274 15.44 6.17 18.50
CA PRO A 274 15.25 7.13 17.40
C PRO A 274 15.09 6.44 16.03
N PRO A 275 14.69 7.18 14.97
CA PRO A 275 14.71 6.67 13.60
C PRO A 275 16.10 6.11 13.24
N LYS A 276 16.14 4.94 12.60
CA LYS A 276 17.37 4.27 12.13
C LYS A 276 17.44 4.35 10.60
N GLY A 277 18.64 4.50 10.05
CA GLY A 277 18.89 4.59 8.61
C GLY A 277 19.97 5.61 8.27
N THR A 278 20.32 5.73 6.99
CA THR A 278 21.09 6.87 6.45
C THR A 278 20.29 8.16 6.59
N ARG A 279 20.99 9.30 6.73
CA ARG A 279 20.36 10.63 6.87
C ARG A 279 19.39 10.92 5.73
N GLU A 280 19.80 10.59 4.51
CA GLU A 280 19.09 10.81 3.25
C GLU A 280 17.75 10.07 3.26
N ALA A 281 17.76 8.76 3.52
CA ALA A 281 16.55 7.94 3.66
C ALA A 281 15.59 8.45 4.76
N ILE A 282 16.10 8.99 5.87
CA ILE A 282 15.28 9.58 6.92
C ILE A 282 14.62 10.88 6.42
N LEU A 283 15.35 11.75 5.71
CA LEU A 283 14.82 12.98 5.12
C LEU A 283 13.78 12.69 4.02
N ASP A 284 14.05 11.72 3.15
CA ASP A 284 13.10 11.25 2.12
C ASP A 284 11.80 10.75 2.77
N LYS A 285 11.91 9.97 3.85
CA LYS A 285 10.75 9.49 4.62
C LYS A 285 9.97 10.63 5.30
N ILE A 286 10.67 11.64 5.84
CA ILE A 286 10.04 12.84 6.40
C ILE A 286 9.23 13.59 5.33
N SER A 287 9.81 13.75 4.14
CA SER A 287 9.18 14.42 3.00
C SER A 287 7.97 13.63 2.48
N ALA A 288 8.18 12.36 2.10
CA ALA A 288 7.14 11.50 1.52
C ALA A 288 5.98 11.20 2.48
N GLY A 289 6.26 11.13 3.79
CA GLY A 289 5.25 10.90 4.83
C GLY A 289 4.64 12.18 5.42
N ASN A 290 5.08 13.38 5.01
CA ASN A 290 4.70 14.67 5.61
C ASN A 290 4.82 14.64 7.14
N LEU A 291 5.98 14.17 7.64
CA LEU A 291 6.18 13.86 9.07
C LEU A 291 6.69 15.07 9.88
N ARG A 292 7.35 16.02 9.23
CA ARG A 292 7.73 17.31 9.84
C ARG A 292 6.48 18.17 10.01
N VAL A 293 6.33 18.80 11.18
CA VAL A 293 5.30 19.80 11.44
C VAL A 293 5.99 21.15 11.57
N ASP A 294 5.88 21.97 10.54
CA ASP A 294 6.40 23.33 10.53
C ASP A 294 5.52 24.27 11.36
N GLY A 295 6.14 25.23 12.04
CA GLY A 295 5.45 26.17 12.94
C GLY A 295 4.91 25.52 14.22
N ASP A 296 3.97 26.20 14.87
CA ASP A 296 3.44 25.80 16.17
C ASP A 296 2.54 24.55 16.10
N TYR A 297 2.60 23.73 17.15
CA TYR A 297 1.64 22.64 17.33
C TYR A 297 0.25 23.18 17.65
N LYS A 298 -0.72 22.91 16.77
CA LYS A 298 -2.11 23.36 16.92
C LYS A 298 -2.72 23.03 18.29
N THR A 299 -3.33 24.03 18.91
CA THR A 299 -4.14 23.89 20.13
C THR A 299 -5.50 23.25 19.85
N LYS A 300 -6.06 23.47 18.65
CA LYS A 300 -7.28 22.82 18.16
C LYS A 300 -6.95 21.69 17.18
N ILE A 301 -7.92 20.83 16.92
CA ILE A 301 -7.85 19.78 15.89
C ILE A 301 -9.02 20.00 14.92
N ASP A 302 -8.70 20.14 13.64
CA ASP A 302 -9.64 20.41 12.54
C ASP A 302 -9.81 19.17 11.65
N LEU A 303 -10.82 19.23 10.77
CA LEU A 303 -10.95 18.31 9.63
C LEU A 303 -9.62 18.19 8.85
N GLY A 304 -9.16 16.96 8.64
CA GLY A 304 -7.91 16.66 7.91
C GLY A 304 -6.64 16.60 8.77
N ASP A 305 -6.68 16.98 10.05
CA ASP A 305 -5.50 16.95 10.92
C ASP A 305 -5.04 15.51 11.27
N PRO A 306 -3.75 15.30 11.60
CA PRO A 306 -3.22 13.99 11.95
C PRO A 306 -3.67 13.51 13.34
N ILE A 307 -4.13 12.26 13.44
CA ILE A 307 -4.52 11.60 14.69
C ILE A 307 -3.76 10.28 14.88
N GLY A 308 -3.33 9.99 16.11
CA GLY A 308 -2.62 8.75 16.44
C GLY A 308 -2.87 8.26 17.87
N ALA A 309 -2.45 7.03 18.12
CA ALA A 309 -2.53 6.39 19.44
C ALA A 309 -1.60 7.07 20.45
N ALA A 310 -2.09 7.43 21.63
CA ALA A 310 -1.29 8.07 22.68
C ALA A 310 -0.40 7.07 23.47
N ARG A 311 0.32 6.19 22.76
CA ARG A 311 1.28 5.23 23.31
C ARG A 311 2.36 4.87 22.30
N TYR A 312 3.48 4.35 22.78
CA TYR A 312 4.40 3.59 21.94
C TYR A 312 3.91 2.15 21.75
N VAL A 313 4.38 1.52 20.68
CA VAL A 313 4.11 0.11 20.36
C VAL A 313 5.37 -0.73 20.57
N ASP A 314 5.19 -2.01 20.88
CA ASP A 314 6.27 -2.94 21.18
C ASP A 314 6.73 -3.65 19.90
N LYS A 315 8.02 -3.54 19.56
CA LYS A 315 8.63 -4.09 18.34
C LYS A 315 9.82 -4.98 18.73
N GLY A 316 9.51 -6.22 19.12
CA GLY A 316 10.48 -7.11 19.76
C GLY A 316 10.95 -6.52 21.09
N ASN A 317 12.26 -6.30 21.23
CA ASN A 317 12.86 -5.63 22.38
C ASN A 317 12.87 -4.08 22.28
N ASP A 318 12.62 -3.53 21.09
CA ASP A 318 12.63 -2.09 20.83
C ASP A 318 11.22 -1.46 20.97
N LYS A 319 11.15 -0.12 21.01
CA LYS A 319 9.91 0.66 20.94
C LYS A 319 9.74 1.30 19.56
N GLY A 320 8.53 1.19 19.03
CA GLY A 320 8.11 1.85 17.79
C GLY A 320 7.17 3.03 18.01
N ASN A 321 7.22 3.97 17.09
CA ASN A 321 6.20 4.98 16.85
C ASN A 321 4.93 4.30 16.30
N PRO A 322 3.73 4.54 16.85
CA PRO A 322 2.50 4.12 16.21
C PRO A 322 2.33 4.84 14.86
N LEU A 323 1.76 4.13 13.89
CA LEU A 323 1.21 4.79 12.70
C LEU A 323 0.13 5.80 13.08
N PHE A 324 -0.10 6.76 12.19
CA PHE A 324 -1.15 7.76 12.30
C PHE A 324 -2.17 7.61 11.18
N GLY A 325 -3.32 8.26 11.37
CA GLY A 325 -4.32 8.48 10.34
C GLY A 325 -4.78 9.93 10.35
N THR A 326 -5.94 10.16 9.74
CA THR A 326 -6.59 11.46 9.62
C THR A 326 -7.81 11.56 10.52
N PHE A 327 -7.96 12.71 11.14
CA PHE A 327 -9.19 13.15 11.78
C PHE A 327 -10.18 13.56 10.67
N GLY A 328 -11.21 12.74 10.45
CA GLY A 328 -12.12 12.89 9.33
C GLY A 328 -12.98 14.14 9.44
N CYS A 329 -13.85 14.17 10.43
CA CYS A 329 -14.69 15.33 10.74
C CYS A 329 -15.22 15.23 12.18
N TYR A 330 -15.88 16.29 12.64
CA TYR A 330 -16.80 16.23 13.75
C TYR A 330 -18.18 15.76 13.29
N ILE A 331 -18.78 14.84 14.05
CA ILE A 331 -20.20 14.50 13.99
C ILE A 331 -20.86 14.82 15.33
N GLU A 332 -22.18 14.97 15.31
CA GLU A 332 -23.01 15.17 16.48
C GLU A 332 -24.05 14.06 16.57
N ILE A 333 -24.24 13.52 17.78
CA ILE A 333 -25.20 12.46 18.08
C ILE A 333 -26.24 13.00 19.05
N LYS A 334 -27.52 12.84 18.71
CA LYS A 334 -28.66 13.11 19.59
C LYS A 334 -29.20 11.80 20.15
N LYS A 335 -29.22 11.67 21.47
CA LYS A 335 -29.84 10.52 22.16
C LYS A 335 -31.33 10.75 22.34
N LYS A 336 -32.12 9.68 22.26
CA LYS A 336 -33.58 9.72 22.42
C LYS A 336 -33.97 10.34 23.77
N GLY A 337 -34.77 11.40 23.73
CA GLY A 337 -35.18 12.17 24.91
C GLY A 337 -34.14 13.20 25.42
N SER A 338 -32.99 13.34 24.77
CA SER A 338 -32.04 14.42 25.02
C SER A 338 -32.31 15.61 24.10
N SER A 339 -32.28 16.83 24.66
CA SER A 339 -32.22 18.07 23.86
C SER A 339 -30.77 18.44 23.46
N VAL A 340 -29.77 17.70 23.94
CA VAL A 340 -28.35 17.98 23.75
C VAL A 340 -27.76 17.07 22.67
N TRP A 341 -27.06 17.70 21.72
CA TRP A 341 -26.20 17.05 20.75
C TRP A 341 -24.80 16.84 21.35
N GLU A 342 -24.32 15.60 21.35
CA GLU A 342 -22.96 15.25 21.82
C GLU A 342 -22.00 15.18 20.62
N LYS A 343 -20.92 15.97 20.65
CA LYS A 343 -19.96 16.12 19.54
C LYS A 343 -18.78 15.14 19.66
N TYR A 344 -18.49 14.41 18.59
CA TYR A 344 -17.44 13.40 18.50
C TYR A 344 -16.58 13.59 17.25
N GLY A 345 -15.32 13.17 17.31
CA GLY A 345 -14.46 13.07 16.13
C GLY A 345 -14.58 11.71 15.45
N LEU A 346 -14.76 11.69 14.13
CA LEU A 346 -14.81 10.49 13.29
C LEU A 346 -13.44 10.20 12.67
N THR A 347 -13.01 8.94 12.70
CA THR A 347 -11.82 8.41 12.00
C THR A 347 -12.00 6.90 11.75
N ASN A 348 -10.97 6.18 11.29
CA ASN A 348 -11.06 4.72 11.12
C ASN A 348 -10.78 3.91 12.40
N TYR A 349 -11.31 2.70 12.46
CA TYR A 349 -10.96 1.75 13.52
C TYR A 349 -9.48 1.33 13.45
N HIS A 350 -8.95 1.00 12.27
CA HIS A 350 -7.54 0.59 12.15
C HIS A 350 -6.53 1.70 12.52
N VAL A 351 -6.95 2.97 12.50
CA VAL A 351 -6.14 4.12 12.95
C VAL A 351 -6.07 4.19 14.48
N VAL A 352 -7.16 3.86 15.18
CA VAL A 352 -7.18 3.81 16.66
C VAL A 352 -6.70 2.47 17.22
N ARG A 353 -6.70 1.41 16.42
CA ARG A 353 -6.30 0.03 16.78
C ARG A 353 -4.95 -0.08 17.52
N PRO A 354 -3.87 0.65 17.15
CA PRO A 354 -2.59 0.60 17.87
C PRO A 354 -2.64 1.08 19.31
N ALA A 355 -3.72 1.73 19.75
CA ALA A 355 -3.84 2.24 21.11
C ALA A 355 -4.22 1.14 22.14
N PHE A 356 -4.74 0.00 21.70
CA PHE A 356 -5.13 -1.11 22.57
C PHE A 356 -3.94 -1.96 23.03
N THR A 357 -3.97 -2.38 24.30
CA THR A 357 -3.02 -3.36 24.82
C THR A 357 -3.23 -4.73 24.16
N GLY A 358 -2.12 -5.33 23.70
CA GLY A 358 -2.11 -6.52 22.86
C GLY A 358 -1.84 -6.23 21.38
N PHE A 359 -1.75 -4.96 20.96
CA PHE A 359 -1.22 -4.60 19.65
C PHE A 359 0.30 -4.76 19.66
N ALA A 360 0.83 -5.60 18.78
CA ALA A 360 2.24 -5.97 18.70
C ALA A 360 2.64 -6.33 17.27
N PHE A 361 3.94 -6.53 17.05
CA PHE A 361 4.49 -7.05 15.80
C PHE A 361 5.11 -8.42 15.98
N GLU A 362 5.08 -9.19 14.91
CA GLU A 362 5.98 -10.31 14.68
C GLU A 362 7.13 -9.82 13.79
N VAL A 363 8.34 -10.25 14.13
CA VAL A 363 9.53 -10.07 13.29
C VAL A 363 9.81 -11.45 12.70
N ASP A 364 9.87 -11.55 11.38
CA ASP A 364 10.16 -12.83 10.73
C ASP A 364 11.67 -13.07 10.56
N ASN A 365 12.02 -14.21 9.95
CA ASN A 365 13.41 -14.66 9.81
C ASN A 365 14.29 -13.76 8.90
N LYS A 366 13.74 -12.73 8.26
CA LYS A 366 14.44 -11.69 7.48
C LYS A 366 14.53 -10.34 8.21
N ASP A 367 14.16 -10.28 9.49
CA ASP A 367 13.92 -9.04 10.26
C ASP A 367 12.73 -8.18 9.75
N ASP A 368 11.93 -8.70 8.81
CA ASP A 368 10.71 -8.04 8.34
C ASP A 368 9.65 -7.98 9.45
N THR A 369 9.14 -6.76 9.69
CA THR A 369 8.15 -6.50 10.74
C THR A 369 6.73 -6.54 10.19
N LYS A 370 5.88 -7.41 10.75
CA LYS A 370 4.46 -7.58 10.38
C LYS A 370 3.56 -7.40 11.60
N ILE A 371 2.32 -6.93 11.40
CA ILE A 371 1.35 -6.81 12.50
C ILE A 371 1.01 -8.22 13.00
N ALA A 372 1.31 -8.50 14.27
CA ALA A 372 0.99 -9.80 14.86
C ALA A 372 -0.52 -9.98 14.97
N SER A 373 -0.97 -11.23 14.84
CA SER A 373 -2.35 -11.58 15.19
C SER A 373 -2.57 -11.36 16.69
N PRO A 374 -3.68 -10.71 17.10
CA PRO A 374 -3.93 -10.42 18.51
C PRO A 374 -4.17 -11.72 19.28
N ALA A 375 -3.58 -11.83 20.48
CA ALA A 375 -3.76 -13.00 21.32
C ALA A 375 -5.26 -13.29 21.59
N ALA A 376 -5.67 -14.55 21.49
CA ALA A 376 -7.05 -14.95 21.65
C ALA A 376 -7.65 -14.45 22.98
N ARG A 377 -8.88 -13.92 22.93
CA ARG A 377 -9.60 -13.32 24.09
C ARG A 377 -8.97 -12.07 24.72
N SER A 378 -7.86 -11.54 24.18
CA SER A 378 -7.31 -10.24 24.59
C SER A 378 -8.27 -9.09 24.33
N ASN A 379 -8.04 -7.94 24.96
CA ASN A 379 -8.88 -6.74 24.73
C ASN A 379 -8.89 -6.34 23.26
N LEU A 380 -7.73 -6.35 22.59
CA LEU A 380 -7.65 -6.06 21.16
C LEU A 380 -8.48 -7.06 20.33
N HIS A 381 -8.29 -8.37 20.53
CA HIS A 381 -9.08 -9.39 19.83
C HIS A 381 -10.59 -9.24 20.04
N ARG A 382 -11.04 -8.83 21.24
CA ARG A 382 -12.47 -8.56 21.51
C ARG A 382 -12.96 -7.36 20.71
N VAL A 383 -12.19 -6.27 20.66
CA VAL A 383 -12.58 -5.08 19.88
C VAL A 383 -12.52 -5.35 18.36
N ASP A 384 -11.55 -6.13 17.89
CA ASP A 384 -11.51 -6.60 16.50
C ASP A 384 -12.78 -7.41 16.14
N ASN A 385 -13.25 -8.28 17.06
CA ASN A 385 -14.39 -9.17 16.85
C ASN A 385 -15.77 -8.53 17.09
N ASP A 386 -15.93 -7.66 18.09
CA ASP A 386 -17.23 -7.14 18.56
C ASP A 386 -17.36 -5.61 18.47
N GLY A 387 -16.29 -4.92 18.09
CA GLY A 387 -16.17 -3.46 18.14
C GLY A 387 -15.92 -2.92 19.55
N PHE A 388 -15.82 -1.59 19.65
CA PHE A 388 -15.80 -0.89 20.94
C PHE A 388 -17.16 -0.23 21.11
N LYS A 389 -17.89 -0.56 22.16
CA LYS A 389 -19.23 -0.02 22.44
C LYS A 389 -19.15 0.94 23.65
N PRO A 390 -20.00 1.99 23.77
CA PRO A 390 -19.86 3.01 24.82
C PRO A 390 -19.88 2.49 26.26
N LEU A 391 -20.56 1.37 26.51
CA LEU A 391 -20.65 0.69 27.80
C LEU A 391 -19.65 -0.48 27.95
N SER A 392 -18.59 -0.49 27.13
CA SER A 392 -17.57 -1.54 27.16
C SER A 392 -16.78 -1.56 28.48
N VAL A 393 -16.55 -2.76 29.00
CA VAL A 393 -15.64 -3.00 30.14
C VAL A 393 -14.15 -2.90 29.75
N ILE A 394 -13.85 -2.79 28.46
CA ILE A 394 -12.48 -2.65 27.95
C ILE A 394 -12.02 -1.22 28.22
N PRO A 395 -10.84 -0.99 28.83
CA PRO A 395 -10.33 0.35 29.08
C PRO A 395 -10.26 1.19 27.79
N SER A 396 -10.91 2.35 27.81
CA SER A 396 -10.85 3.31 26.70
C SER A 396 -9.42 3.77 26.47
N ALA A 397 -8.97 3.67 25.22
CA ALA A 397 -7.71 4.23 24.79
C ALA A 397 -7.74 5.76 24.65
N SER A 398 -6.57 6.39 24.67
CA SER A 398 -6.37 7.84 24.48
C SER A 398 -5.67 8.13 23.15
N PHE A 399 -5.90 9.32 22.58
CA PHE A 399 -5.34 9.76 21.30
C PHE A 399 -4.68 11.13 21.38
N GLU A 400 -3.88 11.43 20.37
CA GLU A 400 -3.01 12.60 20.30
C GLU A 400 -3.01 13.27 18.91
N CYS A 401 -2.87 14.59 18.93
CA CYS A 401 -2.59 15.46 17.78
C CYS A 401 -1.66 16.60 18.24
N PRO A 402 -0.49 16.81 17.59
CA PRO A 402 0.04 15.95 16.53
C PRO A 402 0.41 14.56 17.08
N PRO A 403 0.40 13.50 16.25
CA PRO A 403 0.85 12.17 16.65
C PRO A 403 2.35 12.16 16.97
N ARG A 404 2.76 11.29 17.91
CA ARG A 404 4.15 11.19 18.36
C ARG A 404 5.14 10.82 17.26
N ILE A 405 4.70 10.12 16.22
CA ILE A 405 5.53 9.88 15.03
C ILE A 405 5.93 11.20 14.37
N LYS A 406 4.96 12.09 14.07
CA LYS A 406 5.24 13.42 13.53
C LYS A 406 6.09 14.26 14.50
N HIS A 407 5.81 14.19 15.80
CA HIS A 407 6.64 14.85 16.82
C HIS A 407 8.10 14.38 16.80
N ASN A 408 8.34 13.07 16.86
CA ASN A 408 9.67 12.50 16.95
C ASN A 408 10.50 12.76 15.69
N PHE A 409 9.88 12.66 14.50
CA PHE A 409 10.53 13.06 13.24
C PHE A 409 10.76 14.58 13.13
N THR A 410 9.87 15.42 13.67
CA THR A 410 10.10 16.87 13.75
C THR A 410 11.28 17.21 14.67
N ILE A 411 11.36 16.61 15.86
CA ILE A 411 12.49 16.79 16.78
C ILE A 411 13.80 16.26 16.16
N TRP A 412 13.76 15.12 15.44
CA TRP A 412 14.91 14.63 14.70
C TRP A 412 15.37 15.63 13.62
N ALA A 413 14.45 16.16 12.81
CA ALA A 413 14.78 17.12 11.74
C ALA A 413 15.34 18.44 12.27
N ILE A 414 14.87 18.91 13.42
CA ILE A 414 15.42 20.10 14.08
C ILE A 414 16.83 19.82 14.61
N ASN A 415 17.08 18.66 15.24
CA ASN A 415 18.42 18.28 15.69
C ASN A 415 19.41 18.17 14.53
N ASP A 416 19.00 17.53 13.43
CA ASP A 416 19.81 17.40 12.21
C ASP A 416 20.17 18.78 11.63
N LYS A 417 19.20 19.71 11.55
CA LYS A 417 19.44 21.07 11.09
C LYS A 417 20.37 21.87 12.02
N ILE A 418 20.23 21.72 13.35
CA ILE A 418 21.17 22.32 14.31
C ILE A 418 22.59 21.80 14.07
N SER A 419 22.76 20.49 13.86
CA SER A 419 24.05 19.87 13.58
C SER A 419 24.63 20.20 12.20
N GLU A 420 23.82 20.58 11.21
CA GLU A 420 24.32 21.21 9.98
C GLU A 420 24.87 22.61 10.26
N VAL A 421 24.07 23.47 10.92
CA VAL A 421 24.48 24.85 11.25
C VAL A 421 25.78 24.87 12.08
N GLU A 422 25.95 23.94 13.03
CA GLU A 422 27.19 23.80 13.81
C GLU A 422 28.41 23.41 12.95
N LYS A 423 28.23 22.61 11.90
CA LYS A 423 29.31 22.27 10.96
C LYS A 423 29.66 23.46 10.06
N ASP A 424 28.64 24.17 9.57
CA ASP A 424 28.82 25.36 8.74
C ASP A 424 29.56 26.45 9.53
N GLN A 425 29.18 26.69 10.78
CA GLN A 425 29.91 27.57 11.70
C GLN A 425 31.39 27.15 11.86
N ALA A 426 31.65 25.87 12.13
CA ALA A 426 33.02 25.37 12.27
C ALA A 426 33.84 25.49 10.98
N GLN A 427 33.23 25.32 9.80
CA GLN A 427 33.89 25.48 8.51
C GLN A 427 34.16 26.95 8.17
N MET A 428 33.24 27.87 8.47
CA MET A 428 33.43 29.31 8.25
C MET A 428 34.54 29.90 9.13
N LEU A 429 34.75 29.37 10.35
CA LEU A 429 35.90 29.74 11.20
C LEU A 429 37.26 29.35 10.58
N LEU A 430 37.29 28.47 9.58
CA LEU A 430 38.50 28.03 8.89
C LEU A 430 38.75 28.77 7.55
N GLN A 431 37.80 29.58 7.05
CA GLN A 431 37.87 30.18 5.71
C GLN A 431 37.29 31.60 5.65
N GLY A 432 37.95 32.53 4.96
CA GLY A 432 37.41 33.86 4.63
C GLY A 432 38.07 35.04 5.33
N THR A 433 37.47 36.24 5.17
CA THR A 433 37.92 37.48 5.84
C THR A 433 37.08 37.76 7.08
N ALA A 434 37.70 38.35 8.12
CA ALA A 434 37.08 38.51 9.45
C ALA A 434 35.71 39.23 9.45
N GLN A 435 35.49 40.19 8.53
CA GLN A 435 34.22 40.90 8.41
C GLN A 435 33.12 40.06 7.73
N GLN A 436 33.48 39.26 6.72
CA GLN A 436 32.53 38.35 6.05
C GLN A 436 32.17 37.17 6.97
N GLN A 437 33.16 36.62 7.67
CA GLN A 437 32.96 35.56 8.66
C GLN A 437 31.97 35.98 9.74
N LYS A 438 32.14 37.19 10.31
CA LYS A 438 31.24 37.66 11.38
C LYS A 438 29.78 37.72 10.94
N ALA A 439 29.46 38.36 9.82
CA ALA A 439 28.08 38.51 9.38
C ALA A 439 27.38 37.17 9.07
N ILE A 440 28.14 36.18 8.56
CA ILE A 440 27.63 34.82 8.32
C ILE A 440 27.43 34.07 9.63
N ILE A 441 28.39 34.14 10.57
CA ILE A 441 28.29 33.49 11.88
C ILE A 441 27.14 34.08 12.70
N ASP A 442 26.98 35.41 12.75
CA ASP A 442 25.87 36.10 13.43
C ASP A 442 24.50 35.62 12.89
N GLY A 443 24.40 35.35 11.57
CA GLY A 443 23.21 34.77 10.94
C GLY A 443 22.97 33.30 11.31
N LEU A 444 24.02 32.48 11.27
CA LEU A 444 23.96 31.07 11.67
C LEU A 444 23.60 30.92 13.16
N ASP A 445 24.07 31.80 14.04
CA ASP A 445 23.69 31.82 15.45
C ASP A 445 22.22 32.20 15.65
N ALA A 446 21.66 33.09 14.83
CA ALA A 446 20.23 33.40 14.83
C ALA A 446 19.39 32.18 14.39
N ASP A 447 19.73 31.56 13.25
CA ASP A 447 19.04 30.35 12.76
C ASP A 447 19.11 29.20 13.79
N LYS A 448 20.28 29.00 14.42
CA LYS A 448 20.48 28.00 15.47
C LYS A 448 19.62 28.29 16.69
N LYS A 449 19.52 29.56 17.11
CA LYS A 449 18.71 29.99 18.24
C LYS A 449 17.23 29.70 17.98
N ASP A 450 16.71 30.06 16.81
CA ASP A 450 15.31 29.85 16.44
C ASP A 450 14.97 28.34 16.42
N LEU A 451 15.86 27.49 15.88
CA LEU A 451 15.72 26.03 15.92
C LEU A 451 15.72 25.47 17.36
N VAL A 452 16.53 26.03 18.26
CA VAL A 452 16.57 25.64 19.68
C VAL A 452 15.28 26.06 20.40
N GLU A 453 14.77 27.26 20.15
CA GLU A 453 13.50 27.74 20.70
C GLU A 453 12.32 26.90 20.19
N GLU A 454 12.27 26.59 18.88
CA GLU A 454 11.29 25.69 18.27
C GLU A 454 11.30 24.30 18.94
N LYS A 455 12.49 23.70 19.11
CA LYS A 455 12.67 22.41 19.79
C LYS A 455 12.15 22.44 21.23
N VAL A 456 12.49 23.48 21.99
CA VAL A 456 12.05 23.63 23.40
C VAL A 456 10.53 23.76 23.48
N ALA A 457 9.92 24.56 22.59
CA ALA A 457 8.46 24.73 22.53
C ALA A 457 7.74 23.40 22.21
N LYS A 458 8.20 22.65 21.20
CA LYS A 458 7.60 21.36 20.80
C LYS A 458 7.76 20.28 21.87
N LEU A 459 8.91 20.22 22.55
CA LEU A 459 9.12 19.32 23.70
C LEU A 459 8.21 19.72 24.88
N ALA A 460 8.12 21.01 25.21
CA ALA A 460 7.26 21.51 26.27
C ALA A 460 5.77 21.19 26.02
N HIS A 461 5.31 21.25 24.76
CA HIS A 461 3.95 20.87 24.40
C HIS A 461 3.66 19.38 24.70
N PHE A 462 4.61 18.48 24.44
CA PHE A 462 4.45 17.07 24.76
C PHE A 462 4.54 16.81 26.27
N ASN A 463 5.54 17.37 26.95
CA ASN A 463 5.73 17.22 28.39
C ASN A 463 4.56 17.77 29.22
N LYS A 464 3.88 18.82 28.75
CA LYS A 464 2.66 19.39 29.37
C LYS A 464 1.37 18.62 29.01
N GLY A 465 1.46 17.54 28.24
CA GLY A 465 0.29 16.74 27.83
C GLY A 465 -0.61 17.40 26.78
N LEU A 466 -0.25 18.59 26.24
CA LEU A 466 -1.09 19.40 25.36
C LEU A 466 -1.45 18.72 24.04
N HIS A 467 -0.65 17.71 23.63
CA HIS A 467 -0.90 16.85 22.48
C HIS A 467 -2.13 15.95 22.64
N THR A 468 -2.57 15.62 23.86
CA THR A 468 -3.70 14.70 24.10
C THR A 468 -5.02 15.33 23.66
N ILE A 469 -5.73 14.68 22.73
CA ILE A 469 -7.00 15.19 22.18
C ILE A 469 -8.25 14.63 22.86
N GLY A 470 -8.20 13.41 23.39
CA GLY A 470 -9.42 12.74 23.84
C GLY A 470 -9.27 11.23 23.98
N LYS A 471 -10.42 10.55 24.08
CA LYS A 471 -10.55 9.12 24.37
C LYS A 471 -11.54 8.43 23.45
N LEU A 472 -11.37 7.13 23.23
CA LEU A 472 -12.27 6.34 22.39
C LEU A 472 -13.68 6.29 23.00
N TYR A 473 -14.70 6.50 22.17
CA TYR A 473 -16.10 6.39 22.57
C TYR A 473 -16.75 5.11 22.00
N ALA A 474 -16.61 4.89 20.70
CA ALA A 474 -17.14 3.72 20.01
C ALA A 474 -16.28 3.36 18.78
N ALA A 475 -16.37 2.13 18.29
CA ALA A 475 -15.76 1.70 17.02
C ALA A 475 -16.44 0.44 16.47
N SER A 476 -16.41 0.26 15.15
CA SER A 476 -16.98 -0.91 14.46
C SER A 476 -16.26 -2.23 14.74
N GLY A 477 -14.98 -2.17 15.10
CA GLY A 477 -14.10 -3.34 14.98
C GLY A 477 -13.92 -3.75 13.52
N PHE A 478 -13.56 -5.02 13.31
CA PHE A 478 -13.28 -5.60 12.00
C PHE A 478 -14.24 -6.72 11.57
N LYS A 479 -15.10 -7.24 12.46
CA LYS A 479 -16.06 -8.29 12.07
C LYS A 479 -17.38 -7.75 11.54
N GLU A 480 -17.80 -6.58 12.01
CA GLU A 480 -19.02 -5.94 11.54
C GLU A 480 -18.90 -5.60 10.04
N ARG A 481 -20.00 -5.78 9.30
CA ARG A 481 -20.08 -5.61 7.85
C ARG A 481 -21.38 -4.91 7.48
N THR A 482 -21.38 -4.22 6.34
CA THR A 482 -22.62 -3.76 5.72
C THR A 482 -23.42 -4.95 5.17
N ASN A 483 -24.69 -4.74 4.85
CA ASN A 483 -25.55 -5.78 4.25
C ASN A 483 -24.94 -6.39 2.97
N ASP A 484 -24.24 -5.58 2.17
CA ASP A 484 -23.55 -5.99 0.94
C ASP A 484 -22.12 -6.54 1.21
N GLN A 485 -21.77 -6.90 2.45
CA GLN A 485 -20.44 -7.38 2.91
C GLN A 485 -19.29 -6.36 2.80
N GLY A 486 -19.57 -5.06 2.72
CA GLY A 486 -18.54 -4.01 2.81
C GLY A 486 -18.01 -3.84 4.22
N ARG A 487 -16.76 -3.39 4.36
CA ARG A 487 -16.14 -3.13 5.66
C ARG A 487 -16.54 -1.74 6.18
N LEU A 488 -16.71 -1.64 7.50
CA LEU A 488 -17.18 -0.41 8.16
C LEU A 488 -16.02 0.47 8.66
N ASP A 489 -15.06 -0.14 9.36
CA ASP A 489 -13.78 0.44 9.80
C ASP A 489 -13.87 1.89 10.32
N TRP A 490 -14.82 2.17 11.22
CA TRP A 490 -15.00 3.51 11.81
C TRP A 490 -14.72 3.51 13.31
N ALA A 491 -14.31 4.66 13.82
CA ALA A 491 -14.14 4.94 15.23
C ALA A 491 -14.58 6.37 15.58
N LEU A 492 -15.19 6.51 16.76
CA LEU A 492 -15.60 7.77 17.35
C LEU A 492 -14.71 8.09 18.56
N VAL A 493 -14.15 9.29 18.57
CA VAL A 493 -13.34 9.81 19.67
C VAL A 493 -14.11 10.91 20.38
N ASN A 494 -14.27 10.80 21.69
CA ASN A 494 -14.73 11.89 22.55
C ASN A 494 -13.57 12.87 22.72
N ILE A 495 -13.70 14.06 22.10
CA ILE A 495 -12.65 15.08 22.05
C ILE A 495 -12.79 16.04 23.24
N ASN A 496 -11.68 16.30 23.92
CA ASN A 496 -11.58 17.28 24.99
C ASN A 496 -12.08 18.65 24.49
N LYS A 497 -13.04 19.28 25.19
CA LYS A 497 -13.64 20.57 24.78
C LYS A 497 -12.61 21.66 24.44
N SER A 498 -11.48 21.69 25.16
CA SER A 498 -10.36 22.61 24.88
C SER A 498 -9.72 22.40 23.50
N ARG A 499 -9.71 21.17 22.98
CA ARG A 499 -9.10 20.78 21.71
C ARG A 499 -10.05 20.81 20.51
N VAL A 500 -11.37 20.95 20.70
CA VAL A 500 -12.35 20.97 19.60
C VAL A 500 -12.08 22.12 18.61
N GLY A 501 -11.80 21.80 17.35
CA GLY A 501 -11.68 22.75 16.23
C GLY A 501 -12.90 22.70 15.30
N SER A 502 -12.66 22.77 13.98
CA SER A 502 -13.70 23.04 12.97
C SER A 502 -13.90 21.93 11.92
N ASN A 503 -15.09 21.95 11.32
CA ASN A 503 -15.46 21.21 10.10
C ASN A 503 -15.29 22.07 8.83
N GLN A 504 -14.40 23.07 8.88
CA GLN A 504 -14.22 24.06 7.83
C GLN A 504 -13.54 23.43 6.60
N LEU A 505 -14.18 23.50 5.43
CA LEU A 505 -13.54 23.10 4.16
C LEU A 505 -12.58 24.20 3.68
N PRO A 506 -11.51 23.87 2.94
CA PRO A 506 -10.45 24.81 2.64
C PRO A 506 -10.84 25.80 1.56
N GLY A 507 -10.39 27.04 1.72
CA GLY A 507 -10.47 28.08 0.72
C GLY A 507 -9.65 27.86 -0.54
N LYS A 508 -9.79 28.84 -1.45
CA LYS A 508 -9.23 28.82 -2.80
C LYS A 508 -7.72 28.53 -2.87
N GLU A 509 -6.91 29.07 -1.97
CA GLU A 509 -5.45 28.96 -2.06
C GLU A 509 -4.96 27.51 -1.84
N THR A 510 -5.60 26.75 -0.96
CA THR A 510 -5.29 25.31 -0.77
C THR A 510 -5.56 24.51 -2.05
N TRP A 511 -6.56 24.92 -2.84
CA TRP A 511 -6.97 24.28 -4.08
C TRP A 511 -6.28 24.83 -5.33
N LYS A 512 -5.39 25.82 -5.21
CA LYS A 512 -4.76 26.53 -6.34
C LYS A 512 -4.09 25.61 -7.36
N LYS A 513 -3.46 24.51 -6.90
CA LYS A 513 -2.82 23.50 -7.77
C LYS A 513 -3.79 22.65 -8.61
N TRP A 514 -5.10 22.68 -8.30
CA TRP A 514 -6.14 21.89 -8.96
C TRP A 514 -6.91 22.66 -10.05
N ASP A 515 -6.86 23.99 -10.07
CA ASP A 515 -7.49 24.89 -11.05
C ASP A 515 -8.96 24.54 -11.42
N VAL A 516 -9.21 23.94 -12.60
CA VAL A 516 -10.56 23.56 -13.06
C VAL A 516 -11.12 22.34 -12.35
N ARG A 517 -10.26 21.62 -11.60
CA ARG A 517 -10.57 20.37 -10.87
C ARG A 517 -10.84 20.62 -9.37
N ALA A 518 -10.77 21.88 -8.95
CA ALA A 518 -11.03 22.32 -7.58
C ALA A 518 -12.54 22.40 -7.27
N PRO A 519 -12.96 22.15 -6.02
CA PRO A 519 -14.37 22.22 -5.61
C PRO A 519 -14.78 23.68 -5.35
N ARG A 520 -14.90 24.48 -6.42
CA ARG A 520 -15.06 25.95 -6.36
C ARG A 520 -16.28 26.43 -5.56
N ARG A 521 -17.27 25.57 -5.32
CA ARG A 521 -18.48 25.86 -4.52
C ARG A 521 -18.28 25.67 -3.01
N THR A 522 -17.25 24.93 -2.60
CA THR A 522 -17.03 24.53 -1.19
C THR A 522 -15.94 25.34 -0.51
N TYR A 523 -15.37 26.34 -1.19
CA TYR A 523 -14.33 27.20 -0.63
C TYR A 523 -14.85 27.92 0.61
N ASP A 524 -14.13 27.72 1.72
CA ASP A 524 -14.44 28.31 3.02
C ASP A 524 -15.89 28.04 3.48
N GLN A 525 -16.50 26.94 3.03
CA GLN A 525 -17.79 26.43 3.51
C GLN A 525 -17.62 25.36 4.60
N PRO A 526 -18.56 25.21 5.55
CA PRO A 526 -18.57 24.04 6.42
C PRO A 526 -18.81 22.75 5.62
N LEU A 527 -18.26 21.63 6.09
CA LEU A 527 -18.66 20.30 5.63
C LEU A 527 -20.17 20.12 5.87
N GLY A 528 -20.92 19.81 4.82
CA GLY A 528 -22.36 19.65 4.84
C GLY A 528 -22.82 18.23 5.19
N GLN A 529 -24.12 18.10 5.47
CA GLN A 529 -24.79 16.80 5.53
C GLN A 529 -24.72 16.09 4.18
N GLN A 530 -24.97 14.79 4.15
CA GLN A 530 -24.97 14.02 2.91
C GLN A 530 -26.04 14.53 1.93
N THR A 531 -25.61 15.01 0.76
CA THR A 531 -26.51 15.40 -0.35
C THR A 531 -26.47 14.42 -1.53
N MET A 532 -25.40 13.65 -1.63
CA MET A 532 -25.16 12.65 -2.68
C MET A 532 -24.64 11.35 -2.06
N SER A 533 -24.74 10.24 -2.79
CA SER A 533 -24.27 8.93 -2.32
C SER A 533 -23.22 8.33 -3.26
N ILE A 534 -22.38 7.46 -2.71
CA ILE A 534 -21.45 6.59 -3.44
C ILE A 534 -21.86 5.11 -3.35
N SER A 535 -23.00 4.80 -2.72
CA SER A 535 -23.59 3.47 -2.72
C SER A 535 -24.02 3.05 -4.14
N CYS A 536 -24.04 1.74 -4.41
CA CYS A 536 -24.69 1.19 -5.60
C CYS A 536 -26.23 1.24 -5.50
N LYS A 537 -26.76 1.36 -4.27
CA LYS A 537 -28.17 1.52 -3.95
C LYS A 537 -28.28 2.75 -3.03
N PRO A 538 -28.32 3.97 -3.59
CA PRO A 538 -28.44 5.17 -2.77
C PRO A 538 -29.78 5.19 -2.03
N PRO A 539 -29.91 5.97 -0.94
CA PRO A 539 -31.21 6.32 -0.37
C PRO A 539 -32.16 6.88 -1.45
N THR A 540 -33.47 6.73 -1.25
CA THR A 540 -34.49 7.19 -2.20
C THR A 540 -34.27 8.67 -2.57
N ASP A 541 -34.36 8.97 -3.87
CA ASP A 541 -34.17 10.29 -4.49
C ASP A 541 -32.79 10.94 -4.30
N MET A 542 -31.80 10.24 -3.71
CA MET A 542 -30.43 10.76 -3.58
C MET A 542 -29.58 10.45 -4.82
N PRO A 543 -29.01 11.46 -5.52
CA PRO A 543 -28.16 11.25 -6.68
C PRO A 543 -26.80 10.67 -6.29
N ARG A 544 -26.15 9.98 -7.24
CA ARG A 544 -24.76 9.50 -7.07
C ARG A 544 -23.76 10.55 -7.53
N THR A 545 -22.69 10.80 -6.77
CA THR A 545 -21.57 11.60 -7.27
C THR A 545 -20.52 10.72 -7.93
N LEU A 546 -19.84 11.25 -8.96
CA LEU A 546 -18.78 10.57 -9.69
C LEU A 546 -17.37 11.09 -9.35
N LEU A 547 -17.31 12.20 -8.61
CA LEU A 547 -16.10 12.88 -8.15
C LEU A 547 -16.14 13.00 -6.63
N GLY A 548 -14.99 13.22 -6.02
CA GLY A 548 -14.92 13.40 -4.58
C GLY A 548 -13.66 14.13 -4.17
N TRP A 549 -13.79 14.99 -3.17
CA TRP A 549 -12.69 15.76 -2.61
C TRP A 549 -12.48 15.36 -1.15
N LYS A 550 -11.24 15.45 -0.68
CA LYS A 550 -10.90 15.16 0.72
C LYS A 550 -9.78 16.05 1.24
N LEU A 551 -9.61 16.02 2.56
CA LEU A 551 -8.37 16.39 3.23
C LEU A 551 -7.80 15.20 3.99
N GLY A 552 -6.53 14.89 3.71
CA GLY A 552 -5.76 13.86 4.41
C GLY A 552 -4.55 14.45 5.13
N ALA A 553 -4.21 13.85 6.27
CA ALA A 553 -3.10 14.26 7.12
C ALA A 553 -1.72 14.11 6.49
N THR A 554 -1.61 13.42 5.34
CA THR A 554 -0.38 13.30 4.55
C THR A 554 -0.48 14.09 3.25
N THR A 555 -1.50 13.86 2.42
CA THR A 555 -1.61 14.48 1.08
C THR A 555 -2.29 15.86 1.05
N GLY A 556 -2.95 16.25 2.13
CA GLY A 556 -3.76 17.46 2.19
C GLY A 556 -4.97 17.41 1.26
N ALA A 557 -5.30 18.55 0.65
CA ALA A 557 -6.42 18.72 -0.27
C ALA A 557 -6.21 17.96 -1.59
N THR A 558 -7.07 16.97 -1.83
CA THR A 558 -6.96 16.01 -2.93
C THR A 558 -8.32 15.71 -3.58
N ALA A 559 -8.33 15.52 -4.90
CA ALA A 559 -9.53 15.17 -5.69
C ALA A 559 -9.38 13.80 -6.37
N GLY A 560 -10.47 13.03 -6.38
CA GLY A 560 -10.52 11.66 -6.86
C GLY A 560 -11.75 11.38 -7.72
N GLU A 561 -11.68 10.28 -8.46
CA GLU A 561 -12.75 9.77 -9.31
C GLU A 561 -13.31 8.46 -8.75
N PHE A 562 -14.63 8.35 -8.71
CA PHE A 562 -15.37 7.22 -8.17
C PHE A 562 -15.46 6.04 -9.16
N HIS A 563 -15.18 4.82 -8.69
CA HIS A 563 -15.48 3.57 -9.38
C HIS A 563 -16.89 3.10 -9.02
N GLU A 564 -17.82 3.13 -9.97
CA GLU A 564 -19.26 2.93 -9.73
C GLU A 564 -19.69 1.53 -9.28
N ILE A 565 -18.75 0.59 -9.25
CA ILE A 565 -18.95 -0.84 -9.02
C ILE A 565 -18.17 -1.30 -7.79
N ARG A 566 -18.65 -2.39 -7.19
CA ARG A 566 -18.04 -3.00 -6.01
C ARG A 566 -16.96 -4.02 -6.37
N PHE A 567 -15.78 -3.89 -5.77
CA PHE A 567 -14.69 -4.85 -5.85
C PHE A 567 -14.80 -5.87 -4.70
N GLN A 568 -14.21 -7.06 -4.87
CA GLN A 568 -14.07 -8.03 -3.79
C GLN A 568 -12.65 -7.96 -3.26
N VAL A 569 -12.48 -7.76 -1.95
CA VAL A 569 -11.20 -7.42 -1.32
C VAL A 569 -10.92 -8.36 -0.15
N ASN A 570 -9.66 -8.73 0.04
CA ASN A 570 -9.20 -9.53 1.18
C ASN A 570 -8.04 -8.80 1.86
N LEU A 571 -8.30 -8.22 3.04
CA LEU A 571 -7.36 -7.41 3.79
C LEU A 571 -6.63 -8.25 4.85
N ALA A 572 -5.33 -8.03 5.05
CA ALA A 572 -4.58 -8.76 6.08
C ALA A 572 -5.05 -8.42 7.51
N ASP A 573 -5.57 -7.21 7.72
CA ASP A 573 -6.02 -6.67 9.01
C ASP A 573 -6.95 -7.61 9.81
N ASP A 574 -7.89 -8.27 9.12
CA ASP A 574 -8.98 -9.05 9.73
C ASP A 574 -8.92 -10.55 9.42
N ARG A 575 -7.87 -11.01 8.72
CA ARG A 575 -7.60 -12.42 8.44
C ARG A 575 -7.65 -13.31 9.68
N HIS A 576 -7.18 -12.81 10.82
CA HIS A 576 -7.16 -13.52 12.11
C HIS A 576 -8.57 -13.82 12.68
N LEU A 577 -9.62 -13.15 12.18
CA LEU A 577 -11.02 -13.38 12.58
C LEU A 577 -11.71 -14.44 11.73
N GLY A 578 -11.08 -14.95 10.65
CA GLY A 578 -11.70 -15.90 9.72
C GLY A 578 -12.91 -15.34 8.97
N VAL A 579 -12.98 -14.01 8.81
CA VAL A 579 -14.07 -13.33 8.09
C VAL A 579 -14.02 -13.62 6.59
N GLN A 580 -15.18 -13.51 5.93
CA GLN A 580 -15.22 -13.53 4.47
C GLN A 580 -14.59 -12.25 3.90
N THR A 581 -14.08 -12.37 2.69
CA THR A 581 -13.60 -11.24 1.87
C THR A 581 -14.68 -10.17 1.76
N SER A 582 -14.32 -8.92 1.99
CA SER A 582 -15.25 -7.80 1.94
C SER A 582 -15.57 -7.37 0.51
N THR A 583 -16.60 -6.54 0.37
CA THR A 583 -17.07 -6.00 -0.91
C THR A 583 -17.04 -4.48 -0.84
N GLU A 584 -16.01 -3.88 -1.43
CA GLU A 584 -15.66 -2.46 -1.24
C GLU A 584 -15.94 -1.64 -2.50
N ILE A 585 -16.20 -0.34 -2.32
CA ILE A 585 -16.16 0.63 -3.41
C ILE A 585 -14.86 1.42 -3.36
N ALA A 586 -14.44 1.98 -4.50
CA ALA A 586 -13.12 2.60 -4.61
C ALA A 586 -13.14 3.98 -5.30
N PHE A 587 -12.13 4.78 -4.98
CA PHE A 587 -11.74 5.99 -5.70
C PHE A 587 -10.30 5.85 -6.25
N GLN A 588 -10.00 6.61 -7.29
CA GLN A 588 -8.64 6.77 -7.84
C GLN A 588 -8.25 8.24 -7.96
N SER A 589 -6.97 8.54 -8.19
CA SER A 589 -6.49 9.91 -8.48
C SER A 589 -7.12 10.48 -9.74
N TYR A 590 -7.77 11.64 -9.63
CA TYR A 590 -8.36 12.36 -10.77
C TYR A 590 -7.29 12.99 -11.68
N ASP A 591 -6.13 13.39 -11.12
CA ASP A 591 -4.94 13.77 -11.90
C ASP A 591 -3.65 13.30 -11.22
N THR A 592 -2.99 12.30 -11.80
CA THR A 592 -1.69 11.80 -11.31
C THR A 592 -0.56 12.82 -11.40
N ARG A 593 -0.71 13.88 -12.23
CA ARG A 593 0.31 14.94 -12.37
C ARG A 593 0.29 15.91 -11.18
N ILE A 594 -0.82 15.96 -10.43
CA ILE A 594 -1.00 16.81 -9.25
C ILE A 594 -0.69 16.04 -7.96
N GLY A 595 -0.90 14.71 -7.98
CA GLY A 595 -0.53 13.79 -6.91
C GLY A 595 -1.44 12.57 -6.82
N PRO A 596 -1.19 11.64 -5.88
CA PRO A 596 -2.13 10.58 -5.56
C PRO A 596 -3.39 11.17 -4.89
N PHE A 597 -4.55 10.52 -5.06
CA PHE A 597 -5.74 10.86 -4.26
C PHE A 597 -5.47 10.66 -2.77
N SER A 598 -4.73 9.62 -2.39
CA SER A 598 -4.47 9.26 -1.01
C SER A 598 -3.11 8.58 -0.84
N SER A 599 -2.45 8.81 0.30
CA SER A 599 -1.22 8.14 0.73
C SER A 599 -1.37 7.51 2.12
N ARG A 600 -0.31 6.84 2.61
CA ARG A 600 -0.24 6.35 4.01
C ARG A 600 -0.45 7.55 4.96
N GLY A 601 -1.30 7.39 5.98
CA GLY A 601 -1.70 8.46 6.92
C GLY A 601 -3.02 9.17 6.58
N ASP A 602 -3.55 9.02 5.37
CA ASP A 602 -4.84 9.62 4.98
C ASP A 602 -6.07 8.79 5.40
N SER A 603 -5.90 7.54 5.86
CA SER A 603 -6.99 6.73 6.42
C SER A 603 -7.75 7.51 7.50
N GLY A 604 -9.08 7.55 7.39
CA GLY A 604 -9.96 8.31 8.29
C GLY A 604 -10.40 9.66 7.71
N SER A 605 -9.83 10.11 6.60
CA SER A 605 -10.36 11.24 5.83
C SER A 605 -11.81 11.01 5.43
N VAL A 606 -12.63 12.04 5.57
CA VAL A 606 -13.94 12.08 4.90
C VAL A 606 -13.78 12.52 3.45
N VAL A 607 -14.60 11.94 2.57
CA VAL A 607 -14.78 12.39 1.20
C VAL A 607 -16.10 13.12 1.08
N TYR A 608 -16.11 14.23 0.35
CA TYR A 608 -17.29 15.05 0.11
C TYR A 608 -17.55 15.30 -1.39
N ASP A 609 -18.81 15.60 -1.71
CA ASP A 609 -19.33 15.89 -3.04
C ASP A 609 -19.06 17.34 -3.49
N GLU A 610 -19.46 17.68 -4.72
CA GLU A 610 -19.26 19.01 -5.33
C GLU A 610 -20.02 20.16 -4.63
N ASN A 611 -20.93 19.85 -3.71
CA ASN A 611 -21.68 20.79 -2.89
C ASN A 611 -21.18 20.84 -1.43
N GLY A 612 -20.14 20.06 -1.10
CA GLY A 612 -19.57 19.98 0.24
C GLY A 612 -20.24 18.97 1.16
N GLY A 613 -21.21 18.19 0.66
CA GLY A 613 -21.88 17.14 1.44
C GLY A 613 -20.98 15.93 1.64
N ILE A 614 -20.91 15.39 2.86
CA ILE A 614 -20.15 14.16 3.14
C ILE A 614 -20.74 12.96 2.37
N VAL A 615 -19.90 12.14 1.74
CA VAL A 615 -20.34 10.94 0.99
C VAL A 615 -19.69 9.64 1.50
N GLY A 616 -18.54 9.69 2.15
CA GLY A 616 -17.89 8.47 2.65
C GLY A 616 -16.68 8.69 3.54
N LEU A 617 -16.23 7.59 4.17
CA LEU A 617 -15.07 7.51 5.03
C LEU A 617 -13.98 6.66 4.35
N LEU A 618 -12.83 7.26 4.06
CA LEU A 618 -11.71 6.62 3.36
C LEU A 618 -10.97 5.65 4.29
N PHE A 619 -10.67 4.44 3.82
CA PHE A 619 -9.81 3.48 4.52
C PHE A 619 -8.99 2.61 3.54
N ARG A 620 -7.70 2.39 3.84
CA ARG A 620 -6.84 1.43 3.11
C ARG A 620 -6.82 1.67 1.57
N GLY A 621 -6.29 0.70 0.83
CA GLY A 621 -6.15 0.75 -0.63
C GLY A 621 -5.10 -0.22 -1.16
N GLN A 622 -4.93 -0.22 -2.47
CA GLN A 622 -3.99 -1.06 -3.21
C GLN A 622 -3.41 -0.28 -4.40
N VAL A 623 -2.09 -0.41 -4.62
CA VAL A 623 -1.42 0.09 -5.83
C VAL A 623 -1.24 -1.11 -6.76
N LEU A 624 -1.75 -1.02 -7.99
CA LEU A 624 -1.54 -2.04 -9.03
C LEU A 624 -0.07 -2.05 -9.46
N ASN A 625 0.49 -3.22 -9.78
CA ASN A 625 1.89 -3.31 -10.22
C ASN A 625 2.14 -2.40 -11.43
N THR A 626 3.29 -1.71 -11.42
CA THR A 626 3.71 -0.65 -12.37
C THR A 626 2.78 0.56 -12.54
N ALA A 627 1.62 0.60 -11.90
CA ALA A 627 0.67 1.71 -11.97
C ALA A 627 1.03 2.86 -11.02
N VAL A 628 0.65 4.09 -11.39
CA VAL A 628 0.90 5.31 -10.59
C VAL A 628 -0.28 5.67 -9.67
N LYS A 629 -1.50 5.27 -10.04
CA LYS A 629 -2.71 5.52 -9.25
C LYS A 629 -2.89 4.40 -8.20
N PRO A 630 -3.11 4.72 -6.91
CA PRO A 630 -3.71 3.77 -6.00
C PRO A 630 -5.22 3.67 -6.24
N LEU A 631 -5.78 2.47 -6.05
CA LEU A 631 -7.19 2.26 -5.74
C LEU A 631 -7.37 2.43 -4.23
N ILE A 632 -8.29 3.27 -3.81
CA ILE A 632 -8.51 3.67 -2.42
C ILE A 632 -9.92 3.30 -2.00
N TYR A 633 -10.07 2.49 -0.95
CA TYR A 633 -11.39 2.00 -0.54
C TYR A 633 -12.11 3.02 0.36
N ILE A 634 -13.44 3.08 0.22
CA ILE A 634 -14.28 4.05 0.94
C ILE A 634 -15.56 3.38 1.43
N THR A 635 -15.92 3.61 2.68
CA THR A 635 -17.23 3.20 3.23
C THR A 635 -18.25 4.32 2.96
N PRO A 636 -19.41 4.05 2.32
CA PRO A 636 -20.49 5.04 2.22
C PRO A 636 -20.89 5.58 3.59
N ILE A 637 -21.07 6.90 3.73
CA ILE A 637 -21.29 7.53 5.03
C ILE A 637 -22.61 7.10 5.66
N GLU A 638 -23.64 6.81 4.85
CA GLU A 638 -24.92 6.27 5.30
C GLU A 638 -24.74 4.92 6.02
N HIS A 639 -23.81 4.08 5.57
CA HIS A 639 -23.49 2.80 6.20
C HIS A 639 -22.73 3.00 7.52
N VAL A 640 -21.81 3.97 7.57
CA VAL A 640 -21.11 4.36 8.80
C VAL A 640 -22.10 4.85 9.86
N PHE A 641 -23.00 5.79 9.51
CA PHE A 641 -24.00 6.33 10.44
C PHE A 641 -24.99 5.25 10.90
N SER A 642 -25.45 4.37 10.00
CA SER A 642 -26.30 3.23 10.37
C SER A 642 -25.62 2.28 11.36
N SER A 643 -24.33 1.98 11.17
CA SER A 643 -23.55 1.15 12.09
C SER A 643 -23.26 1.85 13.42
N ILE A 644 -23.04 3.17 13.44
CA ILE A 644 -22.95 3.94 14.68
C ILE A 644 -24.26 3.81 15.48
N LYS A 645 -25.44 3.94 14.85
CA LYS A 645 -26.73 3.68 15.53
C LYS A 645 -26.78 2.25 16.08
N GLY A 646 -26.41 1.24 15.29
CA GLY A 646 -26.34 -0.17 15.71
C GLY A 646 -25.28 -0.51 16.78
N ALA A 647 -24.32 0.38 17.06
CA ALA A 647 -23.32 0.21 18.11
C ALA A 647 -23.79 0.69 19.51
N HIS A 648 -25.01 1.23 19.60
CA HIS A 648 -25.64 1.65 20.85
C HIS A 648 -26.80 0.69 21.20
N ARG A 649 -27.52 0.91 22.31
CA ARG A 649 -28.76 0.15 22.52
C ARG A 649 -29.78 0.53 21.46
N GLU A 650 -30.69 -0.40 21.17
CA GLU A 650 -31.82 -0.16 20.27
C GLU A 650 -32.58 1.10 20.72
N ASP A 651 -32.92 1.96 19.74
CA ASP A 651 -33.51 3.28 19.95
C ASP A 651 -32.73 4.29 20.83
N GLU A 652 -31.48 4.04 21.23
CA GLU A 652 -30.73 4.98 22.09
C GLU A 652 -30.32 6.25 21.33
N ILE A 653 -29.98 6.14 20.04
CA ILE A 653 -29.70 7.27 19.17
C ILE A 653 -30.95 7.63 18.36
N GLU A 654 -31.43 8.85 18.57
CA GLU A 654 -32.48 9.47 17.75
C GLU A 654 -31.88 9.85 16.39
N ASP A 655 -30.79 10.64 16.39
CA ASP A 655 -30.22 11.18 15.16
C ASP A 655 -28.70 11.38 15.19
N ILE A 656 -28.10 11.42 14.00
CA ILE A 656 -26.66 11.64 13.76
C ILE A 656 -26.51 12.62 12.59
N ARG A 657 -25.70 13.65 12.78
CA ARG A 657 -25.41 14.67 11.76
C ARG A 657 -23.93 15.02 11.70
N VAL A 658 -23.45 15.55 10.58
CA VAL A 658 -22.19 16.30 10.55
C VAL A 658 -22.34 17.50 11.48
N ALA A 659 -21.34 17.73 12.34
CA ALA A 659 -21.42 18.78 13.35
C ALA A 659 -21.45 20.17 12.71
N GLU A 660 -22.39 21.00 13.15
CA GLU A 660 -22.49 22.40 12.75
C GLU A 660 -21.32 23.21 13.34
N MET A 661 -20.97 24.31 12.65
CA MET A 661 -20.05 25.31 13.23
C MET A 661 -20.79 26.08 14.32
N THR A 662 -20.16 26.12 15.50
CA THR A 662 -20.62 26.81 16.72
C THR A 662 -19.83 28.09 16.94
#